data_AF-A0A2E3WVA9-F1
#
_entry.id   AF-A0A2E3WVA9-F1
#
_cell.length_a   1.000
_cell.length_b   1.000
_cell.length_c   1.000
_cell.angle_alpha   90.00
_cell.angle_beta   90.00
_cell.angle_gamma   90.00
#
_symmetry.space_group_name_H-M   'P 1'
#
loop_
_entity.id
_entity.type
_entity.pdbx_description
1 polymer ?
#
loop_
_entity_poly.entity_id
_entity_poly.type
_entity_poly.pdbx_seq_one_letter_code
_entity_poly.pdbx_strand_id
1 'polypeptide(L)'
;MSDNQNKYQYIHNPIVVVDDEPDIRETVIFLLEEEIGYHNIIQAENPVEALELLEGQTPLLIISDYKMPKMNGIDFATTVKGMFPETRFILATGYADKEVAIEAVNQSVNYLLEKPFNMEIVEKLILEALDAKYFEIKQELEEMEELTDGFVEEAEDLLADLPNLILQIEKKGCDPVIVDLIFRKLHTLKGGAGAISLAKDLSELAHEFENVLGKMRDRVFGPSEEHIDLFLKTTDQLVALVEALKKREELDEEKIKRVDAFKGAMRDILDGIASGKFPAVSEVFQEAPAEELVEEPMEEDKGVMVANEKLDTFMKLSGELIVLKNSLRQICLELDLGDGQAKQMAKLSNTSQALNKITDNLQEQIMDVRKVKVGSAFNKLPRMVRTTAKKLKKKIKLEITGNDLSVDKNVNKVLGGCMTHLVRNAVDHGVESQEDRTATGKNPQGSIWIRAYQMSEKIFIEIEDDGKGIDRNIIANKAVSKGLISEEKAAAMEDHEVFDLIFLPGFSTAEVITDVSGRGVGMDVVKSDIISLNGKVKIESEVGKGSKIVIEIPVPKTVMVEKSIIAQSGSVYMAFPQVNVAQVLSGDMISKIDFSGAYGFQFKEKTIPLVNIQEFYEQGSSQLQSFDLDKCSIVVTFYKNHFVGIIVDRIKEQLEAVIRPFSDVIGQIDGFQGTSLIGDAGVAYVIDPQSVVERIYNQTKAA
;
A
#
# COMPACT_ATOMS: atom_id res chain seq x y z
N MET A 1 15.79 -5.11 34.14
CA MET A 1 17.20 -5.31 33.79
C MET A 1 17.34 -5.88 32.38
N SER A 2 16.71 -5.31 31.34
CA SER A 2 16.84 -5.88 29.98
C SER A 2 16.64 -4.92 28.79
N ASP A 3 16.43 -3.61 28.99
CA ASP A 3 16.30 -2.65 27.86
C ASP A 3 17.53 -1.73 27.68
N ASN A 4 18.27 -1.41 28.76
CA ASN A 4 19.44 -0.51 28.64
C ASN A 4 20.69 -1.18 28.05
N GLN A 5 20.90 -2.48 28.23
CA GLN A 5 22.13 -3.17 27.81
C GLN A 5 22.34 -3.18 26.27
N ASN A 6 21.31 -2.91 25.47
CA ASN A 6 21.41 -2.92 24.00
C ASN A 6 21.32 -1.53 23.35
N LYS A 7 21.09 -0.47 24.13
CA LYS A 7 20.81 0.86 23.59
C LYS A 7 22.02 1.52 22.93
N TYR A 8 23.21 1.28 23.47
CA TYR A 8 24.46 1.95 23.05
C TYR A 8 25.39 1.07 22.21
N GLN A 9 24.94 -0.10 21.75
CA GLN A 9 25.77 -1.06 20.99
C GLN A 9 26.33 -0.49 19.67
N TYR A 10 25.70 0.55 19.15
CA TYR A 10 26.11 1.25 17.92
C TYR A 10 27.14 2.35 18.16
N ILE A 11 27.49 2.63 19.42
CA ILE A 11 28.51 3.63 19.78
C ILE A 11 29.83 2.89 19.97
N HIS A 12 30.79 3.17 19.09
CA HIS A 12 32.09 2.48 19.08
C HIS A 12 33.23 3.32 19.68
N ASN A 13 32.98 4.56 20.08
CA ASN A 13 34.00 5.46 20.66
C ASN A 13 34.40 5.02 22.09
N PRO A 14 35.67 5.08 22.50
CA PRO A 14 36.04 4.67 23.86
C PRO A 14 35.54 5.65 24.93
N ILE A 15 35.21 5.13 26.12
CA ILE A 15 35.08 5.92 27.36
C ILE A 15 36.40 5.79 28.12
N VAL A 16 36.99 6.91 28.54
CA VAL A 16 38.28 6.94 29.23
C VAL A 16 38.06 7.23 30.71
N VAL A 17 38.60 6.39 31.59
CA VAL A 17 38.57 6.57 33.04
C VAL A 17 40.00 6.79 33.55
N VAL A 18 40.25 7.96 34.14
CA VAL A 18 41.56 8.40 34.64
C VAL A 18 41.47 8.76 36.12
N ASP A 19 41.99 7.89 36.97
CA ASP A 19 42.05 8.11 38.42
C ASP A 19 43.28 7.38 38.97
N ASP A 20 44.06 8.01 39.85
CA ASP A 20 45.25 7.42 40.45
C ASP A 20 44.92 6.48 41.62
N GLU A 21 43.69 6.55 42.15
CA GLU A 21 43.17 5.59 43.13
C GLU A 21 42.57 4.35 42.43
N PRO A 22 43.16 3.15 42.62
CA PRO A 22 42.69 1.94 41.94
C PRO A 22 41.26 1.55 42.31
N ASP A 23 40.89 1.71 43.58
CA ASP A 23 39.54 1.37 44.08
C ASP A 23 38.45 2.20 43.36
N ILE A 24 38.70 3.49 43.15
CA ILE A 24 37.75 4.39 42.46
C ILE A 24 37.64 4.01 40.98
N ARG A 25 38.79 3.79 40.34
CA ARG A 25 38.87 3.40 38.93
C ARG A 25 38.13 2.09 38.65
N GLU A 26 38.38 1.05 39.46
CA GLU A 26 37.70 -0.25 39.33
C GLU A 26 36.19 -0.12 39.54
N THR A 27 35.75 0.71 40.48
CA THR A 27 34.31 0.85 40.75
C THR A 27 33.57 1.58 39.62
N VAL A 28 34.21 2.58 38.97
CA VAL A 28 33.63 3.26 37.80
C VAL A 28 33.60 2.35 36.58
N ILE A 29 34.62 1.51 36.39
CA ILE A 29 34.65 0.51 35.31
C ILE A 29 33.55 -0.53 35.53
N PHE A 30 33.40 -1.04 36.75
CA PHE A 30 32.33 -1.99 37.08
C PHE A 30 30.95 -1.42 36.76
N LEU A 31 30.70 -0.15 37.08
CA LEU A 31 29.45 0.54 36.74
C LEU A 31 29.22 0.58 35.21
N LEU A 32 30.27 0.91 34.44
CA LEU A 32 30.18 0.98 32.98
C LEU A 32 29.89 -0.40 32.36
N GLU A 33 30.54 -1.46 32.82
CA GLU A 33 30.42 -2.80 32.24
C GLU A 33 29.13 -3.53 32.68
N GLU A 34 28.83 -3.54 33.98
CA GLU A 34 27.77 -4.39 34.54
C GLU A 34 26.41 -3.71 34.58
N GLU A 35 26.35 -2.44 34.97
CA GLU A 35 25.08 -1.71 35.10
C GLU A 35 24.69 -1.02 33.78
N ILE A 36 25.65 -0.37 33.10
CA ILE A 36 25.40 0.37 31.85
C ILE A 36 25.54 -0.52 30.61
N GLY A 37 26.39 -1.55 30.63
CA GLY A 37 26.61 -2.46 29.49
C GLY A 37 27.54 -1.88 28.41
N TYR A 38 28.45 -0.98 28.77
CA TYR A 38 29.44 -0.41 27.86
C TYR A 38 30.79 -1.11 28.00
N HIS A 39 31.34 -1.62 26.90
CA HIS A 39 32.55 -2.47 26.96
C HIS A 39 33.80 -1.84 26.34
N ASN A 40 33.68 -0.76 25.57
CA ASN A 40 34.85 -0.09 25.00
C ASN A 40 35.40 0.96 25.98
N ILE A 41 36.15 0.51 26.99
CA ILE A 41 36.67 1.36 28.06
C ILE A 41 38.21 1.38 28.03
N ILE A 42 38.78 2.57 28.16
CA ILE A 42 40.21 2.80 28.34
C ILE A 42 40.44 3.24 29.78
N GLN A 43 41.32 2.55 30.51
CA GLN A 43 41.70 2.91 31.87
C GLN A 43 43.14 3.45 31.90
N ALA A 44 43.38 4.46 32.71
CA ALA A 44 44.71 5.02 32.93
C ALA A 44 44.89 5.51 34.36
N GLU A 45 46.13 5.50 34.87
CA GLU A 45 46.45 5.99 36.22
C GLU A 45 46.82 7.47 36.23
N ASN A 46 47.14 8.05 35.07
CA ASN A 46 47.50 9.45 34.92
C ASN A 46 47.20 9.99 33.52
N PRO A 47 47.04 11.32 33.34
CA PRO A 47 46.71 11.93 32.05
C PRO A 47 47.67 11.63 30.91
N VAL A 48 48.96 11.47 31.20
CA VAL A 48 49.98 11.19 30.16
C VAL A 48 49.76 9.81 29.56
N GLU A 49 49.53 8.81 30.41
CA GLU A 49 49.18 7.45 29.99
C GLU A 49 47.86 7.42 29.23
N ALA A 50 46.84 8.18 29.67
CA ALA A 50 45.56 8.28 28.97
C ALA A 50 45.73 8.82 27.53
N LEU A 51 46.58 9.84 27.33
CA LEU A 51 46.86 10.39 26.00
C LEU A 51 47.65 9.42 25.10
N GLU A 52 48.57 8.64 25.66
CA GLU A 52 49.30 7.59 24.93
C GLU A 52 48.36 6.46 24.47
N LEU A 53 47.40 6.07 25.31
CA LEU A 53 46.41 5.03 24.99
C LEU A 53 45.34 5.50 23.98
N LEU A 54 45.22 6.82 23.77
CA LEU A 54 44.27 7.42 22.82
C LEU A 54 44.81 7.52 21.38
N GLU A 55 46.00 7.02 21.07
CA GLU A 55 46.62 7.14 19.73
C GLU A 55 45.70 6.62 18.60
N GLY A 56 45.01 7.55 17.92
CA GLY A 56 44.13 7.29 16.78
C GLY A 56 42.66 7.04 17.11
N GLN A 57 42.23 7.16 18.37
CA GLN A 57 40.84 6.99 18.77
C GLN A 57 40.24 8.29 19.31
N THR A 58 38.98 8.58 18.96
CA THR A 58 38.24 9.74 19.46
C THR A 58 37.38 9.35 20.66
N PRO A 59 37.71 9.79 21.88
CA PRO A 59 36.96 9.41 23.07
C PRO A 59 35.58 10.07 23.10
N LEU A 60 34.58 9.30 23.50
CA LEU A 60 33.22 9.79 23.72
C LEU A 60 33.14 10.67 24.97
N LEU A 61 33.67 10.11 26.06
CA LEU A 61 33.56 10.62 27.41
C LEU A 61 34.87 10.35 28.13
N ILE A 62 35.36 11.33 28.88
CA ILE A 62 36.47 11.16 29.82
C ILE A 62 35.98 11.46 31.22
N ILE A 63 36.26 10.55 32.15
CA ILE A 63 36.02 10.70 33.58
C ILE A 63 37.39 10.79 34.23
N SER A 64 37.71 11.93 34.84
CA SER A 64 39.04 12.20 35.36
C SER A 64 38.98 12.75 36.78
N ASP A 65 39.89 12.30 37.65
CA ASP A 65 40.13 13.00 38.91
C ASP A 65 40.77 14.38 38.66
N TYR A 66 40.63 15.29 39.63
CA TYR A 66 41.25 16.62 39.58
C TYR A 66 42.73 16.58 40.00
N LYS A 67 43.09 15.83 41.06
CA LYS A 67 44.44 15.82 41.65
C LYS A 67 45.18 14.54 41.31
N MET A 68 45.76 14.51 40.12
CA MET A 68 46.56 13.37 39.67
C MET A 68 48.05 13.72 39.55
N PRO A 69 48.94 12.71 39.55
CA PRO A 69 50.36 12.92 39.26
C PRO A 69 50.61 13.51 37.87
N LYS A 70 51.69 14.29 37.74
CA LYS A 70 52.19 14.94 36.49
C LYS A 70 51.33 16.08 35.93
N MET A 71 50.02 15.92 35.84
CA MET A 71 49.08 16.88 35.24
C MET A 71 47.75 16.82 35.99
N ASN A 72 47.15 17.98 36.28
CA ASN A 72 45.83 18.04 36.93
C ASN A 72 44.69 17.82 35.90
N GLY A 73 43.49 17.51 36.40
CA GLY A 73 42.34 17.19 35.55
C GLY A 73 41.84 18.34 34.65
N ILE A 74 42.10 19.61 35.02
CA ILE A 74 41.71 20.78 34.21
C ILE A 74 42.67 20.97 33.02
N ASP A 75 43.98 20.86 33.26
CA ASP A 75 45.00 20.90 32.22
C ASP A 75 44.82 19.72 31.24
N PHE A 76 44.44 18.56 31.77
CA PHE A 76 44.10 17.40 30.96
C PHE A 76 42.86 17.66 30.09
N ALA A 77 41.77 18.19 30.67
CA ALA A 77 40.57 18.55 29.92
C ALA A 77 40.88 19.56 28.80
N THR A 78 41.71 20.57 29.09
CA THR A 78 42.14 21.59 28.11
C THR A 78 42.90 20.95 26.94
N THR A 79 43.79 20.01 27.24
CA THR A 79 44.59 19.30 26.23
C THR A 79 43.70 18.42 25.35
N VAL A 80 42.79 17.64 25.97
CA VAL A 80 41.84 16.78 25.25
C VAL A 80 40.90 17.61 24.38
N LYS A 81 40.33 18.71 24.89
CA LYS A 81 39.44 19.58 24.12
C LYS A 81 40.13 20.26 22.94
N GLY A 82 41.43 20.53 23.05
CA GLY A 82 42.23 21.03 21.93
C GLY A 82 42.43 20.00 20.81
N MET A 83 42.47 18.71 21.15
CA MET A 83 42.63 17.61 20.18
C MET A 83 41.28 17.05 19.68
N PHE A 84 40.29 16.99 20.56
CA PHE A 84 38.96 16.41 20.37
C PHE A 84 37.89 17.33 20.98
N PRO A 85 37.43 18.36 20.25
CA PRO A 85 36.49 19.36 20.78
C PRO A 85 35.17 18.77 21.30
N GLU A 86 34.68 17.71 20.63
CA GLU A 86 33.38 17.07 20.87
C GLU A 86 33.38 16.09 22.07
N THR A 87 34.55 15.71 22.59
CA THR A 87 34.65 14.76 23.71
C THR A 87 34.03 15.34 24.98
N ARG A 88 33.10 14.62 25.62
CA ARG A 88 32.54 15.06 26.91
C ARG A 88 33.51 14.79 28.05
N PHE A 89 33.54 15.68 29.04
CA PHE A 89 34.49 15.59 30.16
C PHE A 89 33.78 15.71 31.52
N ILE A 90 33.98 14.72 32.40
CA ILE A 90 33.53 14.69 33.80
C ILE A 90 34.77 14.83 34.68
N LEU A 91 34.81 15.87 35.51
CA LEU A 91 35.89 16.13 36.45
C LEU A 91 35.46 15.78 37.87
N ALA A 92 36.14 14.86 38.54
CA ALA A 92 35.92 14.51 39.94
C ALA A 92 36.84 15.31 40.89
N THR A 93 36.32 15.90 41.97
CA THR A 93 37.09 16.72 42.90
C THR A 93 36.65 16.54 44.36
N GLY A 94 37.61 16.44 45.29
CA GLY A 94 37.34 16.23 46.73
C GLY A 94 37.12 17.49 47.58
N TYR A 95 37.26 18.69 47.01
CA TYR A 95 36.92 19.95 47.68
C TYR A 95 36.38 20.94 46.64
N ALA A 96 35.10 21.31 46.77
CA ALA A 96 34.45 22.31 45.94
C ALA A 96 34.90 23.73 46.33
N ASP A 97 36.14 24.09 46.02
CA ASP A 97 36.53 25.50 45.96
C ASP A 97 35.79 26.13 44.77
N LYS A 98 34.99 27.17 45.02
CA LYS A 98 34.24 27.88 43.97
C LYS A 98 35.12 28.33 42.81
N GLU A 99 36.40 28.58 43.07
CA GLU A 99 37.40 28.94 42.07
C GLU A 99 37.68 27.79 41.08
N VAL A 100 37.79 26.55 41.58
CA VAL A 100 38.02 25.35 40.74
C VAL A 100 36.80 25.04 39.87
N ALA A 101 35.59 25.23 40.40
CA ALA A 101 34.36 25.06 39.63
C ALA A 101 34.23 26.12 38.52
N ILE A 102 34.62 27.37 38.79
CA ILE A 102 34.65 28.45 37.79
C ILE A 102 35.70 28.17 36.72
N GLU A 103 36.89 27.70 37.12
CA GLU A 103 37.98 27.34 36.22
C GLU A 103 37.60 26.17 35.29
N ALA A 104 36.98 25.12 35.83
CA ALA A 104 36.50 23.97 35.06
C ALA A 104 35.46 24.37 33.98
N VAL A 105 34.50 25.24 34.34
CA VAL A 105 33.50 25.75 33.39
C VAL A 105 34.16 26.58 32.28
N ASN A 106 35.14 27.42 32.62
CA ASN A 106 35.88 28.23 31.64
C ASN A 106 36.75 27.38 30.69
N GLN A 107 37.12 26.16 31.09
CA GLN A 107 37.90 25.20 30.30
C GLN A 107 37.04 24.12 29.62
N SER A 108 35.74 24.37 29.47
CA SER A 108 34.80 23.49 28.74
C SER A 108 34.64 22.08 29.32
N VAL A 109 34.88 21.91 30.63
CA VAL A 109 34.48 20.70 31.36
C VAL A 109 32.95 20.63 31.37
N ASN A 110 32.40 19.50 30.96
CA ASN A 110 30.96 19.35 30.79
C ASN A 110 30.25 19.11 32.12
N TYR A 111 30.88 18.38 33.05
CA TYR A 111 30.27 18.02 34.33
C TYR A 111 31.31 18.00 35.47
N LEU A 112 30.87 18.37 36.67
CA LEU A 112 31.68 18.33 37.90
C LEU A 112 31.08 17.32 38.88
N LEU A 113 31.93 16.49 39.47
CA LEU A 113 31.56 15.44 40.40
C LEU A 113 32.28 15.66 41.75
N GLU A 114 31.53 15.77 42.85
CA GLU A 114 32.09 16.01 44.18
C GLU A 114 32.41 14.68 44.90
N LYS A 115 33.67 14.47 45.32
CA LYS A 115 34.09 13.33 46.16
C LYS A 115 33.76 13.61 47.65
N PRO A 116 33.20 12.66 48.40
CA PRO A 116 32.78 11.33 47.97
C PRO A 116 31.46 11.38 47.18
N PHE A 117 31.44 10.80 45.99
CA PHE A 117 30.28 10.82 45.10
C PHE A 117 29.38 9.61 45.29
N ASN A 118 28.07 9.82 45.11
CA ASN A 118 27.10 8.73 45.00
C ASN A 118 27.16 8.15 43.57
N MET A 119 27.24 6.82 43.46
CA MET A 119 27.28 6.14 42.16
C MET A 119 26.03 6.37 41.31
N GLU A 120 24.87 6.63 41.93
CA GLU A 120 23.66 7.04 41.19
C GLU A 120 23.87 8.35 40.41
N ILE A 121 24.70 9.26 40.94
CA ILE A 121 25.01 10.54 40.26
C ILE A 121 25.98 10.30 39.11
N VAL A 122 26.99 9.44 39.32
CA VAL A 122 27.97 9.08 38.28
C VAL A 122 27.26 8.39 37.11
N GLU A 123 26.41 7.42 37.41
CA GLU A 123 25.59 6.71 36.41
C GLU A 123 24.75 7.68 35.59
N LYS A 124 24.04 8.60 36.26
CA LYS A 124 23.20 9.59 35.59
C LYS A 124 23.99 10.45 34.60
N LEU A 125 25.17 10.94 35.00
CA LEU A 125 26.00 11.80 34.14
C LEU A 125 26.55 11.03 32.93
N ILE A 126 26.92 9.76 33.11
CA ILE A 126 27.37 8.89 32.01
C ILE A 126 26.21 8.65 31.04
N LEU A 127 25.02 8.34 31.54
CA LEU A 127 23.83 8.13 30.70
C LEU A 127 23.45 9.39 29.92
N GLU A 128 23.53 10.58 30.53
CA GLU A 128 23.30 11.85 29.83
C GLU A 128 24.30 12.09 28.69
N ALA A 129 25.56 11.66 28.85
CA ALA A 129 26.58 11.73 27.81
C ALA A 129 26.31 10.75 26.66
N LEU A 130 25.97 9.50 26.98
CA LEU A 130 25.65 8.46 26.01
C LEU A 130 24.37 8.77 25.23
N ASP A 131 23.32 9.25 25.90
CA ASP A 131 22.04 9.57 25.27
C ASP A 131 22.15 10.70 24.25
N ALA A 132 22.98 11.70 24.52
CA ALA A 132 23.18 12.78 23.57
C ALA A 132 23.90 12.32 22.29
N LYS A 133 24.93 11.46 22.42
CA LYS A 133 25.60 10.89 21.26
C LYS A 133 24.70 9.92 20.50
N TYR A 134 23.90 9.13 21.23
CA TYR A 134 22.90 8.27 20.62
C TYR A 134 21.89 9.08 19.79
N PHE A 135 21.41 10.22 20.30
CA PHE A 135 20.47 11.09 19.58
C PHE A 135 21.08 11.68 18.31
N GLU A 136 22.35 12.11 18.36
CA GLU A 136 23.09 12.62 17.20
C GLU A 136 23.22 11.57 16.09
N ILE A 137 23.69 10.36 16.43
CA ILE A 137 23.82 9.25 15.46
C ILE A 137 22.45 8.86 14.91
N LYS A 138 21.42 8.84 15.76
CA LYS A 138 20.05 8.52 15.35
C LYS A 138 19.51 9.55 14.36
N GLN A 139 19.77 10.84 14.58
CA GLN A 139 19.35 11.89 13.67
C GLN A 139 20.04 11.77 12.32
N GLU A 140 21.36 11.50 12.28
CA GLU A 140 22.09 11.25 11.03
C GLU A 140 21.53 10.04 10.25
N LEU A 141 21.17 8.98 10.96
CA LEU A 141 20.52 7.80 10.37
C LEU A 141 19.14 8.13 9.79
N GLU A 142 18.31 8.86 10.53
CA GLU A 142 16.98 9.30 10.06
C GLU A 142 17.10 10.19 8.82
N GLU A 143 18.04 11.15 8.80
CA GLU A 143 18.28 12.01 7.63
C GLU A 143 18.75 11.21 6.40
N MET A 144 19.63 10.22 6.59
CA MET A 144 20.08 9.33 5.52
C MET A 144 18.96 8.42 5.00
N GLU A 145 18.06 7.97 5.89
CA GLU A 145 16.88 7.20 5.52
C GLU A 145 15.91 8.03 4.67
N GLU A 146 15.61 9.28 5.08
CA GLU A 146 14.76 10.19 4.31
C GLU A 146 15.34 10.46 2.91
N LEU A 147 16.66 10.70 2.81
CA LEU A 147 17.34 10.89 1.53
C LEU A 147 17.21 9.64 0.63
N THR A 148 17.38 8.46 1.23
CA THR A 148 17.29 7.18 0.50
C THR A 148 15.88 6.93 0.00
N ASP A 149 14.86 7.22 0.80
CA ASP A 149 13.47 7.01 0.43
C ASP A 149 13.02 7.97 -0.68
N GLY A 150 13.40 9.25 -0.58
CA GLY A 150 13.16 10.22 -1.66
C GLY A 150 13.80 9.80 -2.98
N PHE A 151 15.03 9.28 -2.94
CA PHE A 151 15.68 8.74 -4.13
C PHE A 151 14.99 7.48 -4.68
N VAL A 152 14.54 6.57 -3.82
CA VAL A 152 13.83 5.35 -4.25
C VAL A 152 12.55 5.70 -4.99
N GLU A 153 11.77 6.68 -4.51
CA GLU A 153 10.57 7.16 -5.20
C GLU A 153 10.90 7.74 -6.58
N GLU A 154 11.89 8.63 -6.67
CA GLU A 154 12.34 9.21 -7.94
C GLU A 154 12.84 8.11 -8.92
N ALA A 155 13.59 7.14 -8.42
CA ALA A 155 14.13 6.04 -9.22
C ALA A 155 13.02 5.12 -9.75
N GLU A 156 12.00 4.81 -8.93
CA GLU A 156 10.82 4.02 -9.35
C GLU A 156 10.09 4.73 -10.51
N ASP A 157 9.89 6.05 -10.41
CA ASP A 157 9.23 6.86 -11.45
C ASP A 157 10.07 6.95 -12.73
N LEU A 158 11.39 7.17 -12.61
CA LEU A 158 12.29 7.22 -13.76
C LEU A 158 12.29 5.89 -14.54
N LEU A 159 12.27 4.76 -13.83
CA LEU A 159 12.33 3.41 -14.40
C LEU A 159 10.99 2.89 -14.93
N ALA A 160 9.86 3.39 -14.44
CA ALA A 160 8.52 2.88 -14.78
C ALA A 160 8.24 2.85 -16.29
N ASP A 161 8.63 3.91 -17.01
CA ASP A 161 8.36 4.07 -18.44
C ASP A 161 9.53 3.64 -19.35
N LEU A 162 10.69 3.35 -18.77
CA LEU A 162 11.90 2.98 -19.52
C LEU A 162 11.68 1.78 -20.46
N PRO A 163 10.99 0.68 -20.05
CA PRO A 163 10.70 -0.44 -20.94
C PRO A 163 9.87 -0.06 -22.16
N ASN A 164 8.89 0.84 -21.98
CA ASN A 164 8.03 1.30 -23.07
C ASN A 164 8.84 2.13 -24.09
N LEU A 165 9.71 3.03 -23.60
CA LEU A 165 10.59 3.83 -24.45
C LEU A 165 11.58 2.94 -25.24
N ILE A 166 12.16 1.93 -24.60
CA ILE A 166 13.04 0.95 -25.27
C ILE A 166 12.29 0.21 -26.39
N LEU A 167 11.05 -0.20 -26.16
CA LEU A 167 10.22 -0.85 -27.19
C LEU A 167 9.83 0.10 -28.34
N GLN A 168 9.76 1.41 -28.10
CA GLN A 168 9.52 2.37 -29.17
C GLN A 168 10.72 2.53 -30.09
N ILE A 169 11.96 2.41 -29.58
CA ILE A 169 13.19 2.39 -30.41
C ILE A 169 13.14 1.25 -31.42
N GLU A 170 12.58 0.10 -31.04
CA GLU A 170 12.41 -1.03 -31.95
C GLU A 170 11.36 -0.77 -33.04
N LYS A 171 10.23 -0.13 -32.68
CA LYS A 171 9.11 0.10 -33.61
C LYS A 171 9.35 1.25 -34.57
N LYS A 172 9.92 2.36 -34.09
CA LYS A 172 10.10 3.61 -34.84
C LYS A 172 11.52 3.79 -35.40
N GLY A 173 12.42 2.83 -35.13
CA GLY A 173 13.84 2.98 -35.39
C GLY A 173 14.51 3.89 -34.35
N CYS A 174 15.81 4.15 -34.52
CA CYS A 174 16.60 5.02 -33.63
C CYS A 174 16.18 6.49 -33.77
N ASP A 175 14.98 6.82 -33.29
CA ASP A 175 14.50 8.18 -33.15
C ASP A 175 15.37 8.90 -32.10
N PRO A 176 16.13 9.95 -32.48
CA PRO A 176 17.01 10.67 -31.58
C PRO A 176 16.29 11.19 -30.34
N VAL A 177 15.02 11.58 -30.47
CA VAL A 177 14.23 12.14 -29.37
C VAL A 177 14.00 11.10 -28.27
N ILE A 178 13.69 9.87 -28.67
CA ILE A 178 13.43 8.76 -27.74
C ILE A 178 14.73 8.33 -27.06
N VAL A 179 15.82 8.20 -27.83
CA VAL A 179 17.13 7.83 -27.28
C VAL A 179 17.63 8.89 -26.29
N ASP A 180 17.45 10.19 -26.59
CA ASP A 180 17.81 11.28 -25.68
C ASP A 180 16.99 11.31 -24.40
N LEU A 181 15.71 10.93 -24.46
CA LEU A 181 14.86 10.83 -23.28
C LEU A 181 15.34 9.71 -22.34
N ILE A 182 15.64 8.53 -22.89
CA ILE A 182 16.16 7.40 -22.11
C ILE A 182 17.54 7.74 -21.53
N PHE A 183 18.41 8.37 -22.33
CA PHE A 183 19.74 8.81 -21.88
C PHE A 183 19.65 9.77 -20.69
N ARG A 184 18.77 10.77 -20.74
CA ARG A 184 18.56 11.71 -19.63
C ARG A 184 18.05 11.01 -18.37
N LYS A 185 17.08 10.09 -18.49
CA LYS A 185 16.56 9.32 -17.35
C LYS A 185 17.68 8.52 -16.66
N LEU A 186 18.53 7.85 -17.42
CA LEU A 186 19.67 7.10 -16.87
C LEU A 186 20.74 8.02 -16.26
N HIS A 187 20.99 9.19 -16.86
CA HIS A 187 21.92 10.17 -16.31
C HIS A 187 21.48 10.69 -14.94
N THR A 188 20.19 11.01 -14.79
CA THR A 188 19.60 11.42 -13.50
C THR A 188 19.67 10.28 -12.48
N LEU A 189 19.30 9.05 -12.88
CA LEU A 189 19.37 7.87 -12.01
C LEU A 189 20.80 7.62 -11.50
N LYS A 190 21.81 7.72 -12.37
CA LYS A 190 23.22 7.61 -12.01
C LYS A 190 23.64 8.69 -11.00
N GLY A 191 23.23 9.94 -11.25
CA GLY A 191 23.54 11.09 -10.39
C GLY A 191 22.96 10.94 -8.98
N GLY A 192 21.68 10.57 -8.88
CA GLY A 192 21.02 10.32 -7.60
C GLY A 192 21.62 9.12 -6.85
N ALA A 193 21.89 8.03 -7.56
CA ALA A 193 22.49 6.82 -6.96
C ALA A 193 23.92 7.08 -6.45
N GLY A 194 24.67 8.00 -7.06
CA GLY A 194 26.03 8.34 -6.63
C GLY A 194 26.11 9.05 -5.27
N ALA A 195 25.00 9.65 -4.80
CA ALA A 195 24.92 10.32 -3.51
C ALA A 195 24.62 9.36 -2.35
N ILE A 196 24.19 8.12 -2.63
CA ILE A 196 23.77 7.14 -1.63
C ILE A 196 24.80 6.00 -1.58
N SER A 197 25.45 5.81 -0.43
CA SER A 197 26.53 4.82 -0.28
C SER A 197 26.09 3.39 -0.60
N LEU A 198 24.84 3.03 -0.31
CA LEU A 198 24.26 1.71 -0.61
C LEU A 198 23.86 1.53 -2.09
N ALA A 199 23.80 2.59 -2.88
CA ALA A 199 23.34 2.56 -4.28
C ALA A 199 24.48 2.51 -5.31
N LYS A 200 25.69 2.14 -4.88
CA LYS A 200 26.88 2.09 -5.75
C LYS A 200 26.67 1.23 -7.00
N ASP A 201 26.17 0.01 -6.84
CA ASP A 201 25.93 -0.90 -7.97
C ASP A 201 24.86 -0.40 -8.94
N LEU A 202 23.85 0.31 -8.43
CA LEU A 202 22.83 0.97 -9.23
C LEU A 202 23.45 2.08 -10.07
N SER A 203 24.30 2.91 -9.47
CA SER A 203 25.03 3.99 -10.16
C SER A 203 25.94 3.43 -11.27
N GLU A 204 26.70 2.38 -10.98
CA GLU A 204 27.60 1.74 -11.95
C GLU A 204 26.83 1.13 -13.13
N LEU A 205 25.74 0.39 -12.86
CA LEU A 205 24.94 -0.23 -13.93
C LEU A 205 24.23 0.82 -14.80
N ALA A 206 23.70 1.88 -14.19
CA ALA A 206 23.09 3.00 -14.91
C ALA A 206 24.11 3.70 -15.81
N HIS A 207 25.35 3.87 -15.34
CA HIS A 207 26.44 4.47 -16.12
C HIS A 207 26.83 3.63 -17.34
N GLU A 208 27.00 2.31 -17.20
CA GLU A 208 27.31 1.45 -18.36
C GLU A 208 26.17 1.47 -19.39
N PHE A 209 24.92 1.49 -18.93
CA PHE A 209 23.76 1.57 -19.80
C PHE A 209 23.68 2.93 -20.52
N GLU A 210 23.93 4.04 -19.80
CA GLU A 210 24.02 5.39 -20.38
C GLU A 210 25.10 5.46 -21.47
N ASN A 211 26.26 4.84 -21.26
CA ASN A 211 27.36 4.84 -22.24
C ASN A 211 26.99 4.14 -23.55
N VAL A 212 26.32 2.99 -23.48
CA VAL A 212 25.85 2.26 -24.67
C VAL A 212 24.80 3.09 -25.43
N LEU A 213 23.85 3.69 -24.71
CA LEU A 213 22.85 4.55 -25.34
C LEU A 213 23.44 5.84 -25.91
N GLY A 214 24.51 6.38 -25.32
CA GLY A 214 25.26 7.50 -25.87
C GLY A 214 25.81 7.18 -27.28
N LYS A 215 26.36 5.98 -27.49
CA LYS A 215 26.81 5.54 -28.82
C LYS A 215 25.67 5.34 -29.81
N MET A 216 24.50 4.93 -29.33
CA MET A 216 23.29 4.80 -30.13
C MET A 216 22.73 6.18 -30.53
N ARG A 217 22.74 7.15 -29.60
CA ARG A 217 22.39 8.55 -29.82
C ARG A 217 23.27 9.20 -30.88
N ASP A 218 24.58 8.97 -30.78
CA ASP A 218 25.58 9.50 -31.71
C ASP A 218 25.54 8.78 -33.08
N ARG A 219 24.56 7.88 -33.31
CA ARG A 219 24.35 7.09 -34.53
C ARG A 219 25.55 6.25 -34.94
N VAL A 220 26.33 5.78 -33.96
CA VAL A 220 27.49 4.91 -34.20
C VAL A 220 27.05 3.49 -34.55
N PHE A 221 25.91 3.03 -34.01
CA PHE A 221 25.32 1.73 -34.31
C PHE A 221 23.79 1.76 -34.20
N GLY A 222 23.12 0.81 -34.83
CA GLY A 222 21.66 0.67 -34.79
C GLY A 222 21.15 -0.37 -33.77
N PRO A 223 19.87 -0.29 -33.36
CA PRO A 223 19.27 -1.25 -32.44
C PRO A 223 19.05 -2.58 -33.16
N SER A 224 19.44 -3.69 -32.53
CA SER A 224 19.14 -5.06 -32.98
C SER A 224 18.14 -5.70 -32.02
N GLU A 225 17.48 -6.79 -32.41
CA GLU A 225 16.61 -7.55 -31.47
C GLU A 225 17.39 -7.98 -30.21
N GLU A 226 18.67 -8.31 -30.35
CA GLU A 226 19.53 -8.71 -29.23
C GLU A 226 19.85 -7.52 -28.30
N HIS A 227 20.10 -6.34 -28.85
CA HIS A 227 20.32 -5.12 -28.06
C HIS A 227 19.07 -4.71 -27.27
N ILE A 228 17.89 -4.79 -27.91
CA ILE A 228 16.62 -4.45 -27.26
C ILE A 228 16.30 -5.41 -26.11
N ASP A 229 16.52 -6.71 -26.30
CA ASP A 229 16.33 -7.70 -25.24
C ASP A 229 17.29 -7.48 -24.06
N LEU A 230 18.56 -7.15 -24.34
CA LEU A 230 19.53 -6.80 -23.30
C LEU A 230 19.11 -5.54 -22.53
N PHE A 231 18.68 -4.48 -23.21
CA PHE A 231 18.23 -3.23 -22.58
C PHE A 231 17.03 -3.45 -21.65
N LEU A 232 16.07 -4.26 -22.07
CA LEU A 232 14.92 -4.63 -21.23
C LEU A 232 15.36 -5.42 -19.99
N LYS A 233 16.26 -6.40 -20.15
CA LYS A 233 16.78 -7.18 -19.02
C LYS A 233 17.62 -6.34 -18.05
N THR A 234 18.42 -5.41 -18.56
CA THR A 234 19.17 -4.47 -17.71
C THR A 234 18.24 -3.53 -16.96
N THR A 235 17.16 -3.08 -17.59
CA THR A 235 16.12 -2.30 -16.90
C THR A 235 15.50 -3.11 -15.75
N ASP A 236 15.22 -4.40 -15.95
CA ASP A 236 14.73 -5.27 -14.87
C ASP A 236 15.73 -5.37 -13.71
N GLN A 237 17.04 -5.38 -13.99
CA GLN A 237 18.07 -5.36 -12.94
C GLN A 237 18.13 -4.04 -12.18
N LEU A 238 18.00 -2.90 -12.88
CA LEU A 238 17.92 -1.59 -12.22
C LEU A 238 16.71 -1.53 -11.27
N VAL A 239 15.55 -2.03 -11.69
CA VAL A 239 14.36 -2.13 -10.83
C VAL A 239 14.61 -3.04 -9.63
N ALA A 240 15.24 -4.20 -9.82
CA ALA A 240 15.55 -5.11 -8.72
C ALA A 240 16.52 -4.50 -7.69
N LEU A 241 17.49 -3.69 -8.14
CA LEU A 241 18.40 -2.96 -7.27
C LEU A 241 17.68 -1.87 -6.46
N VAL A 242 16.76 -1.13 -7.09
CA VAL A 242 15.92 -0.14 -6.38
C VAL A 242 15.01 -0.81 -5.36
N GLU A 243 14.42 -1.96 -5.69
CA GLU A 243 13.62 -2.75 -4.75
C GLU A 243 14.45 -3.27 -3.56
N ALA A 244 15.70 -3.69 -3.80
CA ALA A 244 16.60 -4.10 -2.72
C ALA A 244 16.94 -2.92 -1.80
N LEU A 245 17.18 -1.74 -2.38
CA LEU A 245 17.41 -0.49 -1.64
C LEU A 245 16.21 -0.11 -0.76
N LYS A 246 15.00 -0.24 -1.31
CA LYS A 246 13.72 0.01 -0.62
C LYS A 246 13.51 -0.93 0.56
N LYS A 247 13.93 -2.19 0.43
CA LYS A 247 13.85 -3.18 1.51
C LYS A 247 15.04 -3.14 2.48
N ARG A 248 16.02 -2.27 2.23
CA ARG A 248 17.29 -2.21 2.97
C ARG A 248 17.99 -3.58 3.02
N GLU A 249 17.88 -4.35 1.93
CA GLU A 249 18.53 -5.65 1.79
C GLU A 249 19.96 -5.46 1.28
N GLU A 250 20.93 -6.09 1.96
CA GLU A 250 22.26 -6.27 1.37
C GLU A 250 22.18 -7.18 0.14
N LEU A 251 22.96 -6.85 -0.89
CA LEU A 251 23.06 -7.66 -2.09
C LEU A 251 23.88 -8.92 -1.77
N ASP A 252 23.28 -10.08 -1.98
CA ASP A 252 23.99 -11.35 -1.90
C ASP A 252 25.00 -11.51 -3.06
N GLU A 253 25.94 -12.46 -2.90
CA GLU A 253 26.96 -12.72 -3.92
C GLU A 253 26.38 -13.12 -5.29
N GLU A 254 25.18 -13.71 -5.34
CA GLU A 254 24.55 -14.10 -6.62
C GLU A 254 24.00 -12.88 -7.35
N LYS A 255 23.35 -11.96 -6.65
CA LYS A 255 22.83 -10.69 -7.17
C LYS A 255 23.97 -9.83 -7.70
N ILE A 256 25.07 -9.72 -6.96
CA ILE A 256 26.27 -8.98 -7.41
C ILE A 256 26.83 -9.59 -8.70
N LYS A 257 27.00 -10.92 -8.76
CA LYS A 257 27.47 -11.61 -9.98
C LYS A 257 26.56 -11.38 -11.18
N ARG A 258 25.23 -11.35 -10.98
CA ARG A 258 24.28 -11.05 -12.06
C ARG A 258 24.44 -9.62 -12.56
N VAL A 259 24.51 -8.65 -11.65
CA VAL A 259 24.70 -7.24 -11.98
C VAL A 259 26.01 -7.04 -12.76
N ASP A 260 27.11 -7.67 -12.32
CA ASP A 260 28.39 -7.63 -13.02
C ASP A 260 28.35 -8.29 -14.40
N ALA A 261 27.56 -9.35 -14.59
CA ALA A 261 27.37 -9.95 -15.91
C ALA A 261 26.66 -9.00 -16.89
N PHE A 262 25.68 -8.21 -16.42
CA PHE A 262 25.03 -7.19 -17.26
C PHE A 262 25.95 -5.99 -17.53
N LYS A 263 26.76 -5.55 -16.55
CA LYS A 263 27.83 -4.55 -16.78
C LYS A 263 28.79 -5.05 -17.88
N GLY A 264 29.21 -6.32 -17.80
CA GLY A 264 30.07 -6.97 -18.80
C GLY A 264 29.43 -7.00 -20.20
N ALA A 265 28.18 -7.44 -20.32
CA ALA A 265 27.47 -7.48 -21.59
C ALA A 265 27.32 -6.09 -22.25
N MET A 266 27.15 -5.04 -21.45
CA MET A 266 27.12 -3.65 -21.95
C MET A 266 28.49 -3.20 -22.46
N ARG A 267 29.57 -3.56 -21.75
CA ARG A 267 30.96 -3.30 -22.18
C ARG A 267 31.31 -4.04 -23.46
N ASP A 268 30.87 -5.29 -23.61
CA ASP A 268 31.08 -6.08 -24.84
C ASP A 268 30.48 -5.40 -26.08
N ILE A 269 29.34 -4.69 -25.92
CA ILE A 269 28.76 -3.87 -26.99
C ILE A 269 29.68 -2.69 -27.33
N LEU A 270 30.19 -1.97 -26.32
CA LEU A 270 31.12 -0.85 -26.51
C LEU A 270 32.42 -1.30 -27.21
N ASP A 271 32.97 -2.46 -26.83
CA ASP A 271 34.16 -3.05 -27.44
C ASP A 271 33.88 -3.55 -28.87
N GLY A 272 32.69 -4.10 -29.11
CA GLY A 272 32.21 -4.46 -30.45
C GLY A 272 32.09 -3.25 -31.38
N ILE A 273 31.68 -2.10 -30.84
CA ILE A 273 31.63 -0.81 -31.56
C ILE A 273 33.05 -0.34 -31.88
N ALA A 274 33.96 -0.35 -30.91
CA ALA A 274 35.35 0.06 -31.09
C ALA A 274 36.12 -0.82 -32.10
N SER A 275 35.76 -2.11 -32.19
CA SER A 275 36.35 -3.08 -33.12
C SER A 275 35.70 -3.09 -34.52
N GLY A 276 34.70 -2.25 -34.77
CA GLY A 276 34.04 -2.13 -36.08
C GLY A 276 33.16 -3.33 -36.45
N LYS A 277 32.71 -4.13 -35.47
CA LYS A 277 31.85 -5.30 -35.70
C LYS A 277 30.42 -4.95 -36.14
N PHE A 278 29.97 -3.72 -35.87
CA PHE A 278 28.63 -3.27 -36.20
C PHE A 278 28.67 -2.39 -37.46
N PRO A 279 27.76 -2.61 -38.43
CA PRO A 279 27.71 -1.78 -39.63
C PRO A 279 27.31 -0.35 -39.29
N ALA A 280 27.99 0.61 -39.92
CA ALA A 280 27.62 2.02 -39.83
C ALA A 280 26.20 2.23 -40.38
N VAL A 281 25.48 3.16 -39.73
CA VAL A 281 24.04 3.40 -39.83
C VAL A 281 23.49 3.68 -41.25
N SER A 282 24.34 3.85 -42.26
CA SER A 282 23.95 4.13 -43.65
C SER A 282 23.14 3.05 -44.37
N GLU A 283 23.06 1.81 -43.87
CA GLU A 283 22.32 0.71 -44.53
C GLU A 283 20.98 0.32 -43.88
N VAL A 284 20.65 0.82 -42.68
CA VAL A 284 19.48 0.34 -41.89
C VAL A 284 18.30 1.33 -41.87
N PHE A 285 18.50 2.57 -42.30
CA PHE A 285 17.44 3.59 -42.33
C PHE A 285 16.77 3.60 -43.71
N GLN A 286 15.70 2.83 -43.89
CA GLN A 286 14.69 3.19 -44.89
C GLN A 286 13.90 4.38 -44.34
N GLU A 287 13.95 5.52 -45.03
CA GLU A 287 13.06 6.65 -44.79
C GLU A 287 11.61 6.15 -44.81
N ALA A 288 10.94 6.19 -43.67
CA ALA A 288 9.50 6.00 -43.61
C ALA A 288 8.81 7.18 -44.33
N PRO A 289 7.69 6.97 -45.04
CA PRO A 289 6.99 8.03 -45.75
C PRO A 289 6.54 9.11 -44.78
N ALA A 290 6.70 10.37 -45.18
CA ALA A 290 6.18 11.53 -44.48
C ALA A 290 4.64 11.50 -44.45
N GLU A 291 4.06 10.85 -43.45
CA GLU A 291 2.68 11.10 -43.03
C GLU A 291 2.70 11.99 -41.78
N GLU A 292 1.79 12.96 -41.78
CA GLU A 292 1.79 14.20 -41.01
C GLU A 292 2.13 14.03 -39.52
N LEU A 293 3.18 14.76 -39.11
CA LEU A 293 3.51 15.05 -37.72
C LEU A 293 2.34 15.84 -37.09
N VAL A 294 1.43 15.13 -36.44
CA VAL A 294 0.60 15.73 -35.39
C VAL A 294 1.51 15.80 -34.15
N GLU A 295 2.04 17.00 -33.89
CA GLU A 295 2.65 17.33 -32.61
C GLU A 295 1.56 17.25 -31.53
N GLU A 296 1.46 16.10 -30.86
CA GLU A 296 0.87 16.09 -29.52
C GLU A 296 1.90 16.68 -28.56
N PRO A 297 1.55 17.71 -27.77
CA PRO A 297 2.46 18.23 -26.77
C PRO A 297 2.67 17.13 -25.72
N MET A 298 3.90 16.61 -25.63
CA MET A 298 4.34 15.90 -24.43
C MET A 298 4.33 16.91 -23.29
N GLU A 299 3.32 16.81 -22.42
CA GLU A 299 3.33 17.50 -21.14
C GLU A 299 4.63 17.12 -20.41
N GLU A 300 5.42 18.14 -20.09
CA GLU A 300 6.50 18.03 -19.12
C GLU A 300 5.96 17.36 -17.86
N ASP A 301 6.73 16.38 -17.38
CA ASP A 301 6.50 15.64 -16.15
C ASP A 301 6.40 16.60 -14.95
N LYS A 302 5.18 17.09 -14.71
CA LYS A 302 4.81 17.97 -13.61
C LYS A 302 4.36 17.13 -12.41
N GLY A 303 5.22 16.22 -11.97
CA GLY A 303 5.02 15.42 -10.75
C GLY A 303 4.80 16.25 -9.48
N VAL A 304 5.18 17.54 -9.48
CA VAL A 304 5.12 18.42 -8.29
C VAL A 304 3.99 19.47 -8.34
N MET A 305 3.40 19.78 -9.50
CA MET A 305 2.36 20.84 -9.57
C MET A 305 0.96 20.37 -9.17
N VAL A 306 0.65 19.07 -9.32
CA VAL A 306 -0.65 18.50 -8.95
C VAL A 306 -0.86 18.50 -7.42
N ALA A 307 0.23 18.54 -6.64
CA ALA A 307 0.17 18.66 -5.18
C ALA A 307 -0.28 20.05 -4.72
N ASN A 308 0.16 21.14 -5.38
CA ASN A 308 -0.14 22.50 -4.93
C ASN A 308 -1.61 22.89 -5.14
N GLU A 309 -2.23 22.57 -6.27
CA GLU A 309 -3.65 22.86 -6.49
C GLU A 309 -4.57 22.05 -5.56
N LYS A 310 -4.17 20.80 -5.25
CA LYS A 310 -4.89 19.92 -4.31
C LYS A 310 -4.71 20.41 -2.86
N LEU A 311 -3.51 20.87 -2.48
CA LEU A 311 -3.25 21.49 -1.18
C LEU A 311 -4.04 22.79 -1.01
N ASP A 312 -4.10 23.64 -2.03
CA ASP A 312 -4.88 24.88 -2.00
C ASP A 312 -6.38 24.60 -1.83
N THR A 313 -6.89 23.56 -2.50
CA THR A 313 -8.28 23.12 -2.37
C THR A 313 -8.57 22.52 -0.99
N PHE A 314 -7.63 21.74 -0.44
CA PHE A 314 -7.72 21.22 0.93
C PHE A 314 -7.68 22.34 1.98
N MET A 315 -6.79 23.32 1.80
CA MET A 315 -6.70 24.52 2.65
C MET A 315 -7.98 25.34 2.60
N LYS A 316 -8.60 25.46 1.42
CA LYS A 316 -9.92 26.11 1.26
C LYS A 316 -11.01 25.37 2.02
N LEU A 317 -11.11 24.03 1.88
CA LEU A 317 -12.08 23.22 2.62
C LEU A 317 -11.87 23.29 4.13
N SER A 318 -10.62 23.27 4.59
CA SER A 318 -10.26 23.46 6.01
C SER A 318 -10.72 24.83 6.52
N GLY A 319 -10.51 25.89 5.73
CA GLY A 319 -11.01 27.23 6.02
C GLY A 319 -12.55 27.29 6.13
N GLU A 320 -13.26 26.65 5.20
CA GLU A 320 -14.73 26.57 5.23
C GLU A 320 -15.24 25.76 6.45
N LEU A 321 -14.53 24.71 6.84
CA LEU A 321 -14.81 23.88 8.01
C LEU A 321 -14.60 24.64 9.33
N ILE A 322 -13.58 25.51 9.40
CA ILE A 322 -13.35 26.43 10.53
C ILE A 322 -14.50 27.45 10.65
N VAL A 323 -14.96 28.01 9.52
CA VAL A 323 -16.09 28.95 9.50
C VAL A 323 -17.38 28.28 9.99
N LEU A 324 -17.63 27.03 9.60
CA LEU A 324 -18.75 26.25 10.11
C LEU A 324 -18.61 25.88 11.58
N LYS A 325 -17.41 25.47 12.04
CA LYS A 325 -17.12 25.21 13.46
C LYS A 325 -17.43 26.44 14.32
N ASN A 326 -17.04 27.62 13.84
CA ASN A 326 -17.32 28.89 14.51
C ASN A 326 -18.81 29.24 14.49
N SER A 327 -19.51 28.95 13.39
CA SER A 327 -20.96 29.16 13.27
C SER A 327 -21.76 28.23 14.19
N LEU A 328 -21.38 26.94 14.27
CA LEU A 328 -21.93 25.97 15.21
C LEU A 328 -21.68 26.39 16.66
N ARG A 329 -20.44 26.80 16.99
CA ARG A 329 -20.11 27.32 18.32
C ARG A 329 -20.96 28.54 18.69
N GLN A 330 -21.18 29.45 17.74
CA GLN A 330 -22.03 30.62 17.95
C GLN A 330 -23.49 30.24 18.18
N ILE A 331 -24.02 29.26 17.43
CA ILE A 331 -25.37 28.73 17.66
C ILE A 331 -25.46 28.08 19.05
N CYS A 332 -24.46 27.31 19.47
CA CYS A 332 -24.41 26.72 20.82
C CYS A 332 -24.36 27.79 21.94
N LEU A 333 -23.64 28.89 21.74
CA LEU A 333 -23.60 30.02 22.68
C LEU A 333 -24.91 30.82 22.71
N GLU A 334 -25.60 30.93 21.56
CA GLU A 334 -26.90 31.60 21.43
C GLU A 334 -28.07 30.73 21.94
N LEU A 335 -27.88 29.41 22.10
CA LEU A 335 -28.86 28.48 22.68
C LEU A 335 -28.95 28.57 24.21
N ASP A 336 -27.94 29.14 24.87
CA ASP A 336 -27.89 29.33 26.33
C ASP A 336 -28.73 30.55 26.80
N LEU A 337 -29.22 31.36 25.85
CA LEU A 337 -30.02 32.56 26.09
C LEU A 337 -31.38 32.38 25.41
N GLY A 338 -32.31 31.75 26.13
CA GLY A 338 -33.63 31.39 25.62
C GLY A 338 -34.44 32.59 25.12
N ASP A 339 -34.80 32.56 23.83
CA ASP A 339 -36.12 32.97 23.28
C ASP A 339 -36.25 32.87 21.72
N GLY A 340 -35.46 32.01 21.04
CA GLY A 340 -35.31 32.06 19.57
C GLY A 340 -35.43 30.76 18.76
N GLN A 341 -36.11 29.72 19.27
CA GLN A 341 -36.01 28.32 18.78
C GLN A 341 -36.19 28.12 17.26
N ALA A 342 -37.15 28.79 16.62
CA ALA A 342 -37.43 28.59 15.19
C ALA A 342 -36.36 29.17 14.25
N LYS A 343 -35.83 30.36 14.58
CA LYS A 343 -34.76 31.01 13.79
C LYS A 343 -33.42 30.29 14.00
N GLN A 344 -33.24 29.72 15.20
CA GLN A 344 -32.08 28.91 15.57
C GLN A 344 -32.07 27.55 14.85
N MET A 345 -33.21 26.85 14.78
CA MET A 345 -33.33 25.59 14.02
C MET A 345 -33.09 25.78 12.51
N ALA A 346 -33.58 26.87 11.92
CA ALA A 346 -33.29 27.18 10.52
C ALA A 346 -31.80 27.48 10.28
N LYS A 347 -31.15 28.21 11.19
CA LYS A 347 -29.71 28.51 11.14
C LYS A 347 -28.88 27.23 11.31
N LEU A 348 -29.24 26.35 12.24
CA LEU A 348 -28.61 25.05 12.46
C LEU A 348 -28.77 24.12 11.25
N SER A 349 -29.97 24.03 10.67
CA SER A 349 -30.22 23.23 9.46
C SER A 349 -29.37 23.72 8.28
N ASN A 350 -29.23 25.04 8.09
CA ASN A 350 -28.38 25.60 7.04
C ASN A 350 -26.89 25.31 7.29
N THR A 351 -26.44 25.44 8.54
CA THR A 351 -25.06 25.08 8.93
C THR A 351 -24.79 23.58 8.77
N SER A 352 -25.77 22.72 9.06
CA SER A 352 -25.67 21.27 8.84
C SER A 352 -25.63 20.90 7.35
N GLN A 353 -26.44 21.56 6.50
CA GLN A 353 -26.39 21.36 5.05
C GLN A 353 -25.06 21.81 4.45
N ALA A 354 -24.53 22.94 4.92
CA ALA A 354 -23.21 23.41 4.53
C ALA A 354 -22.11 22.43 4.98
N LEU A 355 -22.23 21.85 6.18
CA LEU A 355 -21.31 20.83 6.66
C LEU A 355 -21.33 19.60 5.76
N ASN A 356 -22.52 19.06 5.43
CA ASN A 356 -22.64 17.91 4.53
C ASN A 356 -21.98 18.19 3.18
N LYS A 357 -22.21 19.36 2.58
CA LYS A 357 -21.60 19.75 1.30
C LYS A 357 -20.08 19.81 1.37
N ILE A 358 -19.52 20.34 2.46
CA ILE A 358 -18.06 20.41 2.66
C ILE A 358 -17.49 19.01 2.93
N THR A 359 -18.20 18.17 3.65
CA THR A 359 -17.81 16.77 3.87
C THR A 359 -17.83 15.97 2.57
N ASP A 360 -18.84 16.14 1.73
CA ASP A 360 -18.92 15.51 0.39
C ASP A 360 -17.76 15.97 -0.49
N ASN A 361 -17.48 17.28 -0.53
CA ASN A 361 -16.34 17.83 -1.27
C ASN A 361 -14.99 17.32 -0.74
N LEU A 362 -14.83 17.25 0.59
CA LEU A 362 -13.62 16.72 1.22
C LEU A 362 -13.43 15.25 0.88
N GLN A 363 -14.51 14.47 0.86
CA GLN A 363 -14.49 13.07 0.47
C GLN A 363 -14.09 12.91 -1.01
N GLU A 364 -14.63 13.72 -1.91
CA GLU A 364 -14.24 13.73 -3.33
C GLU A 364 -12.75 14.05 -3.51
N GLN A 365 -12.25 15.07 -2.80
CA GLN A 365 -10.83 15.45 -2.86
C GLN A 365 -9.90 14.35 -2.29
N ILE A 366 -10.28 13.69 -1.19
CA ILE A 366 -9.54 12.55 -0.65
C ILE A 366 -9.51 11.40 -1.67
N MET A 367 -10.61 11.16 -2.38
CA MET A 367 -10.64 10.17 -3.47
C MET A 367 -9.71 10.56 -4.60
N ASP A 368 -9.63 11.83 -4.97
CA ASP A 368 -8.73 12.35 -6.03
C ASP A 368 -7.25 12.27 -5.68
N VAL A 369 -6.89 12.24 -4.40
CA VAL A 369 -5.51 11.99 -3.94
C VAL A 369 -5.12 10.51 -4.09
N ARG A 370 -6.09 9.59 -3.99
CA ARG A 370 -5.86 8.13 -4.10
C ARG A 370 -5.91 7.59 -5.53
N LYS A 371 -6.33 8.42 -6.50
CA LYS A 371 -6.46 8.03 -7.89
C LYS A 371 -5.09 7.89 -8.56
N VAL A 372 -4.93 6.81 -9.31
CA VAL A 372 -3.80 6.53 -10.20
C VAL A 372 -4.32 6.24 -11.61
N LYS A 373 -3.51 6.50 -12.64
CA LYS A 373 -3.88 6.19 -14.02
C LYS A 373 -4.00 4.67 -14.20
N VAL A 374 -5.11 4.21 -14.78
CA VAL A 374 -5.36 2.79 -15.07
C VAL A 374 -4.31 2.20 -16.00
N GLY A 375 -3.67 3.03 -16.83
CA GLY A 375 -2.62 2.60 -17.74
C GLY A 375 -1.44 1.92 -17.06
N SER A 376 -1.14 2.28 -15.81
CA SER A 376 -0.10 1.61 -15.03
C SER A 376 -0.38 0.11 -14.83
N ALA A 377 -1.66 -0.31 -14.75
CA ALA A 377 -2.04 -1.72 -14.71
C ALA A 377 -1.79 -2.44 -16.06
N PHE A 378 -1.77 -1.69 -17.17
CA PHE A 378 -1.63 -2.23 -18.52
C PHE A 378 -0.18 -2.24 -19.02
N ASN A 379 0.74 -1.51 -18.39
CA ASN A 379 2.15 -1.37 -18.81
C ASN A 379 2.89 -2.70 -19.05
N LYS A 380 2.54 -3.77 -18.30
CA LYS A 380 3.18 -5.09 -18.44
C LYS A 380 2.61 -5.93 -19.60
N LEU A 381 1.42 -5.58 -20.11
CA LEU A 381 0.70 -6.38 -21.11
C LEU A 381 1.40 -6.42 -22.48
N PRO A 382 1.91 -5.32 -23.05
CA PRO A 382 2.60 -5.36 -24.35
C PRO A 382 3.78 -6.32 -24.37
N ARG A 383 4.60 -6.31 -23.31
CA ARG A 383 5.75 -7.23 -23.16
C ARG A 383 5.27 -8.67 -23.03
N MET A 384 4.27 -8.94 -22.18
CA MET A 384 3.72 -10.28 -21.98
C MET A 384 3.13 -10.86 -23.28
N VAL A 385 2.33 -10.08 -24.01
CA VAL A 385 1.76 -10.49 -25.30
C VAL A 385 2.86 -10.80 -26.29
N ARG A 386 3.90 -9.95 -26.39
CA ARG A 386 5.04 -10.18 -27.29
C ARG A 386 5.79 -11.47 -26.97
N THR A 387 6.15 -11.70 -25.71
CA THR A 387 6.88 -12.91 -25.28
C THR A 387 6.06 -14.17 -25.52
N THR A 388 4.76 -14.15 -25.17
CA THR A 388 3.86 -15.31 -25.30
C THR A 388 3.55 -15.60 -26.77
N ALA A 389 3.31 -14.57 -27.59
CA ALA A 389 3.09 -14.70 -29.02
C ALA A 389 4.33 -15.26 -29.74
N LYS A 390 5.55 -14.83 -29.38
CA LYS A 390 6.81 -15.39 -29.93
C LYS A 390 6.96 -16.87 -29.58
N LYS A 391 6.66 -17.27 -28.33
CA LYS A 391 6.70 -18.67 -27.88
C LYS A 391 5.70 -19.56 -28.64
N LEU A 392 4.50 -19.05 -28.89
CA LEU A 392 3.44 -19.76 -29.61
C LEU A 392 3.48 -19.58 -31.14
N LYS A 393 4.46 -18.84 -31.66
CA LYS A 393 4.60 -18.51 -33.09
C LYS A 393 3.35 -17.85 -33.69
N LYS A 394 2.68 -16.98 -32.93
CA LYS A 394 1.53 -16.19 -33.37
C LYS A 394 1.93 -14.73 -33.61
N LYS A 395 1.29 -14.04 -34.56
CA LYS A 395 1.41 -12.59 -34.75
C LYS A 395 0.16 -11.90 -34.22
N ILE A 396 0.34 -11.04 -33.22
CA ILE A 396 -0.78 -10.38 -32.51
C ILE A 396 -0.52 -8.87 -32.42
N LYS A 397 -1.54 -8.07 -32.71
CA LYS A 397 -1.58 -6.62 -32.48
C LYS A 397 -2.36 -6.36 -31.20
N LEU A 398 -1.79 -5.59 -30.26
CA LEU A 398 -2.47 -5.14 -29.05
C LEU A 398 -2.75 -3.65 -29.17
N GLU A 399 -4.02 -3.26 -29.01
CA GLU A 399 -4.46 -1.87 -28.97
C GLU A 399 -5.11 -1.58 -27.62
N ILE A 400 -4.66 -0.52 -26.95
CA ILE A 400 -5.14 -0.11 -25.62
C ILE A 400 -5.67 1.33 -25.75
N THR A 401 -6.92 1.55 -25.35
CA THR A 401 -7.54 2.88 -25.31
C THR A 401 -8.05 3.19 -23.90
N GLY A 402 -8.00 4.48 -23.52
CA GLY A 402 -8.41 4.94 -22.20
C GLY A 402 -7.35 4.82 -21.10
N ASN A 403 -6.07 4.93 -21.48
CA ASN A 403 -4.93 4.79 -20.55
C ASN A 403 -4.95 5.86 -19.43
N ASP A 404 -5.52 7.04 -19.71
CA ASP A 404 -5.60 8.18 -18.79
C ASP A 404 -6.76 8.12 -17.79
N LEU A 405 -7.62 7.09 -17.87
CA LEU A 405 -8.70 6.93 -16.91
C LEU A 405 -8.12 6.78 -15.48
N SER A 406 -8.59 7.61 -14.56
CA SER A 406 -8.10 7.65 -13.18
C SER A 406 -8.95 6.77 -12.26
N VAL A 407 -8.33 5.81 -11.57
CA VAL A 407 -9.00 4.82 -10.71
C VAL A 407 -8.30 4.71 -9.35
N ASP A 408 -8.98 4.21 -8.32
CA ASP A 408 -8.35 4.00 -7.00
C ASP A 408 -7.18 3.00 -7.08
N LYS A 409 -6.12 3.24 -6.30
CA LYS A 409 -4.90 2.41 -6.27
C LYS A 409 -5.17 0.92 -6.03
N ASN A 410 -6.16 0.57 -5.21
CA ASN A 410 -6.54 -0.82 -4.97
C ASN A 410 -7.20 -1.44 -6.21
N VAL A 411 -8.14 -0.70 -6.82
CA VAL A 411 -8.78 -1.09 -8.08
C VAL A 411 -7.73 -1.32 -9.17
N ASN A 412 -6.77 -0.41 -9.31
CA ASN A 412 -5.67 -0.54 -10.27
C ASN A 412 -4.81 -1.79 -10.06
N LYS A 413 -4.45 -2.10 -8.80
CA LYS A 413 -3.64 -3.26 -8.46
C LYS A 413 -4.34 -4.58 -8.79
N VAL A 414 -5.61 -4.71 -8.40
CA VAL A 414 -6.43 -5.91 -8.66
C VAL A 414 -6.66 -6.09 -10.15
N LEU A 415 -6.94 -5.00 -10.87
CA LEU A 415 -7.09 -5.01 -12.32
C LEU A 415 -5.83 -5.47 -13.04
N GLY A 416 -4.64 -5.00 -12.64
CA GLY A 416 -3.37 -5.43 -13.25
C GLY A 416 -3.16 -6.94 -13.22
N GLY A 417 -3.51 -7.58 -12.09
CA GLY A 417 -3.55 -9.04 -11.98
C GLY A 417 -4.54 -9.67 -12.96
N CYS A 418 -5.80 -9.26 -12.90
CA CYS A 418 -6.88 -9.79 -13.76
C CYS A 418 -6.55 -9.67 -15.25
N MET A 419 -6.05 -8.50 -15.69
CA MET A 419 -5.75 -8.23 -17.09
C MET A 419 -4.66 -9.15 -17.63
N THR A 420 -3.63 -9.42 -16.82
CA THR A 420 -2.55 -10.33 -17.20
C THR A 420 -3.10 -11.71 -17.54
N HIS A 421 -4.06 -12.21 -16.75
CA HIS A 421 -4.69 -13.52 -16.99
C HIS A 421 -5.64 -13.52 -18.19
N LEU A 422 -6.51 -12.52 -18.31
CA LEU A 422 -7.47 -12.45 -19.41
C LEU A 422 -6.77 -12.30 -20.77
N VAL A 423 -5.79 -11.40 -20.86
CA VAL A 423 -5.03 -11.18 -22.09
C VAL A 423 -4.16 -12.40 -22.42
N ARG A 424 -3.57 -13.07 -21.42
CA ARG A 424 -2.83 -14.33 -21.66
C ARG A 424 -3.74 -15.41 -22.23
N ASN A 425 -4.95 -15.58 -21.70
CA ASN A 425 -5.92 -16.55 -22.23
C ASN A 425 -6.35 -16.21 -23.66
N ALA A 426 -6.53 -14.93 -23.98
CA ALA A 426 -6.78 -14.49 -25.34
C ALA A 426 -5.62 -14.87 -26.28
N VAL A 427 -4.36 -14.70 -25.85
CA VAL A 427 -3.18 -15.08 -26.65
C VAL A 427 -3.01 -16.62 -26.78
N ASP A 428 -3.17 -17.37 -25.68
CA ASP A 428 -2.94 -18.81 -25.63
C ASP A 428 -4.04 -19.59 -26.37
N HIS A 429 -5.30 -19.28 -26.05
CA HIS A 429 -6.46 -20.07 -26.48
C HIS A 429 -7.40 -19.34 -27.44
N GLY A 430 -7.51 -18.02 -27.35
CA GLY A 430 -8.42 -17.20 -28.18
C GLY A 430 -7.93 -17.05 -29.62
N VAL A 431 -6.80 -16.36 -29.79
CA VAL A 431 -6.22 -16.05 -31.10
C VAL A 431 -5.62 -17.32 -31.72
N GLU A 432 -6.06 -17.62 -32.94
CA GLU A 432 -5.66 -18.79 -33.73
C GLU A 432 -4.22 -18.65 -34.29
N SER A 433 -3.64 -19.75 -34.79
CA SER A 433 -2.34 -19.70 -35.48
C SER A 433 -2.44 -18.99 -36.84
N GLN A 434 -1.31 -18.57 -37.40
CA GLN A 434 -1.31 -17.89 -38.72
C GLN A 434 -1.88 -18.79 -39.83
N GLU A 435 -1.62 -20.10 -39.77
CA GLU A 435 -2.10 -21.10 -40.72
C GLU A 435 -3.61 -21.33 -40.62
N ASP A 436 -4.13 -21.43 -39.39
CA ASP A 436 -5.56 -21.60 -39.15
C ASP A 436 -6.35 -20.35 -39.59
N ARG A 437 -5.80 -19.15 -39.34
CA ARG A 437 -6.46 -17.89 -39.70
C ARG A 437 -6.59 -17.73 -41.20
N THR A 438 -5.54 -18.00 -41.97
CA THR A 438 -5.61 -17.96 -43.44
C THR A 438 -6.56 -19.03 -44.00
N ALA A 439 -6.64 -20.22 -43.39
CA ALA A 439 -7.61 -21.24 -43.77
C ALA A 439 -9.07 -20.79 -43.57
N THR A 440 -9.34 -20.01 -42.52
CA THR A 440 -10.66 -19.41 -42.25
C THR A 440 -10.94 -18.08 -42.94
N GLY A 441 -9.98 -17.57 -43.74
CA GLY A 441 -10.13 -16.29 -44.46
C GLY A 441 -9.96 -15.03 -43.59
N LYS A 442 -9.38 -15.15 -42.39
CA LYS A 442 -9.10 -14.04 -41.47
C LYS A 442 -7.74 -13.40 -41.74
N ASN A 443 -7.54 -12.20 -41.20
CA ASN A 443 -6.24 -11.52 -41.25
C ASN A 443 -5.15 -12.39 -40.59
N PRO A 444 -3.99 -12.63 -41.22
CA PRO A 444 -2.87 -13.38 -40.64
C PRO A 444 -2.36 -12.84 -39.28
N GLN A 445 -2.55 -11.55 -39.00
CA GLN A 445 -2.30 -10.93 -37.71
C GLN A 445 -3.60 -10.89 -36.89
N GLY A 446 -3.61 -11.50 -35.70
CA GLY A 446 -4.71 -11.39 -34.75
C GLY A 446 -4.69 -10.06 -34.00
N SER A 447 -5.84 -9.62 -33.49
CA SER A 447 -5.97 -8.36 -32.77
C SER A 447 -6.62 -8.56 -31.40
N ILE A 448 -6.09 -7.86 -30.41
CA ILE A 448 -6.66 -7.75 -29.06
C ILE A 448 -6.84 -6.27 -28.76
N TRP A 449 -8.06 -5.89 -28.37
CA TRP A 449 -8.42 -4.54 -27.96
C TRP A 449 -8.71 -4.50 -26.47
N ILE A 450 -8.15 -3.53 -25.79
CA ILE A 450 -8.47 -3.19 -24.40
C ILE A 450 -9.02 -1.78 -24.39
N ARG A 451 -10.25 -1.60 -23.92
CA ARG A 451 -10.89 -0.29 -23.80
C ARG A 451 -11.26 -0.04 -22.36
N ALA A 452 -10.73 1.03 -21.77
CA ALA A 452 -11.13 1.50 -20.46
C ALA A 452 -11.91 2.82 -20.59
N TYR A 453 -13.10 2.89 -20.02
CA TYR A 453 -13.88 4.13 -20.01
C TYR A 453 -14.77 4.19 -18.77
N GLN A 454 -15.16 5.39 -18.37
CA GLN A 454 -16.11 5.60 -17.29
C GLN A 454 -17.42 6.13 -17.85
N MET A 455 -18.53 5.52 -17.43
CA MET A 455 -19.87 5.98 -17.78
C MET A 455 -20.71 6.04 -16.50
N SER A 456 -21.15 7.24 -16.14
CA SER A 456 -21.84 7.50 -14.85
C SER A 456 -20.96 7.11 -13.64
N GLU A 457 -21.52 6.39 -12.66
CA GLU A 457 -20.85 5.93 -11.42
C GLU A 457 -20.11 4.59 -11.60
N LYS A 458 -19.76 4.21 -12.83
CA LYS A 458 -19.18 2.89 -13.15
C LYS A 458 -18.02 3.01 -14.12
N ILE A 459 -16.99 2.22 -13.82
CA ILE A 459 -15.82 2.01 -14.68
C ILE A 459 -16.06 0.74 -15.49
N PHE A 460 -15.87 0.85 -16.80
CA PHE A 460 -15.96 -0.25 -17.74
C PHE A 460 -14.58 -0.56 -18.30
N ILE A 461 -14.23 -1.84 -18.29
CA ILE A 461 -13.03 -2.37 -18.92
C ILE A 461 -13.45 -3.50 -19.85
N GLU A 462 -13.26 -3.27 -21.14
CA GLU A 462 -13.59 -4.22 -22.19
C GLU A 462 -12.32 -4.82 -22.76
N ILE A 463 -12.28 -6.15 -22.84
CA ILE A 463 -11.21 -6.91 -23.48
C ILE A 463 -11.84 -7.68 -24.62
N GLU A 464 -11.42 -7.41 -25.85
CA GLU A 464 -11.99 -8.01 -27.06
C GLU A 464 -10.89 -8.64 -27.91
N ASP A 465 -11.13 -9.84 -28.42
CA ASP A 465 -10.24 -10.56 -29.34
C ASP A 465 -10.99 -10.97 -30.61
N ASP A 466 -10.29 -11.03 -31.75
CA ASP A 466 -10.83 -11.51 -33.04
C ASP A 466 -10.55 -13.00 -33.31
N GLY A 467 -10.40 -13.78 -32.24
CA GLY A 467 -10.02 -15.18 -32.28
C GLY A 467 -11.13 -16.13 -32.72
N LYS A 468 -11.02 -17.39 -32.30
CA LYS A 468 -11.98 -18.45 -32.65
C LYS A 468 -13.31 -18.34 -31.91
N GLY A 469 -13.38 -17.51 -30.88
CA GLY A 469 -14.51 -17.44 -29.96
C GLY A 469 -14.61 -18.64 -29.03
N ILE A 470 -15.63 -18.61 -28.17
CA ILE A 470 -15.87 -19.59 -27.13
C ILE A 470 -17.08 -20.45 -27.53
N ASP A 471 -16.88 -21.76 -27.67
CA ASP A 471 -17.94 -22.68 -28.01
C ASP A 471 -18.73 -23.11 -26.76
N ARG A 472 -20.01 -22.74 -26.75
CA ARG A 472 -20.99 -23.11 -25.72
C ARG A 472 -21.04 -24.62 -25.46
N ASN A 473 -21.06 -25.44 -26.51
CA ASN A 473 -21.23 -26.88 -26.39
C ASN A 473 -20.03 -27.52 -25.70
N ILE A 474 -18.82 -27.03 -26.01
CA ILE A 474 -17.59 -27.50 -25.37
C ILE A 474 -17.61 -27.20 -23.88
N ILE A 475 -18.05 -26.00 -23.48
CA ILE A 475 -18.13 -25.62 -22.07
C ILE A 475 -19.17 -26.45 -21.32
N ALA A 476 -20.38 -26.57 -21.87
CA ALA A 476 -21.47 -27.34 -21.28
C ALA A 476 -21.04 -28.81 -21.06
N ASN A 477 -20.50 -29.46 -22.10
CA ASN A 477 -20.03 -30.85 -22.01
C ASN A 477 -18.88 -31.02 -21.00
N LYS A 478 -17.97 -30.03 -20.93
CA LYS A 478 -16.87 -30.05 -19.96
C LYS A 478 -17.36 -29.86 -18.52
N ALA A 479 -18.37 -29.01 -18.30
CA ALA A 479 -18.98 -28.81 -16.99
C ALA A 479 -19.76 -30.06 -16.52
N VAL A 480 -20.48 -30.73 -17.44
CA VAL A 480 -21.20 -31.98 -17.16
C VAL A 480 -20.23 -33.12 -16.85
N SER A 481 -19.19 -33.32 -17.68
CA SER A 481 -18.19 -34.38 -17.46
C SER A 481 -17.39 -34.21 -16.16
N LYS A 482 -17.26 -32.97 -15.67
CA LYS A 482 -16.67 -32.65 -14.35
C LYS A 482 -17.66 -32.73 -13.19
N GLY A 483 -18.93 -33.04 -13.44
CA GLY A 483 -19.97 -33.13 -12.40
C GLY A 483 -20.37 -31.78 -11.77
N LEU A 484 -20.05 -30.66 -12.41
CA LEU A 484 -20.40 -29.31 -11.92
C LEU A 484 -21.89 -28.98 -12.14
N ILE A 485 -22.49 -29.53 -13.20
CA ILE A 485 -23.90 -29.38 -13.55
C ILE A 485 -24.48 -30.67 -14.14
N SER A 486 -25.80 -30.85 -14.09
CA SER A 486 -26.50 -31.94 -14.77
C SER A 486 -26.72 -31.62 -16.26
N GLU A 487 -26.86 -32.67 -17.08
CA GLU A 487 -27.11 -32.55 -18.52
C GLU A 487 -28.44 -31.83 -18.84
N GLU A 488 -29.48 -32.10 -18.06
CA GLU A 488 -30.77 -31.40 -18.14
C GLU A 488 -30.63 -29.89 -17.87
N LYS A 489 -29.80 -29.53 -16.88
CA LYS A 489 -29.55 -28.12 -16.54
C LYS A 489 -28.71 -27.44 -17.60
N ALA A 490 -27.72 -28.11 -18.18
CA ALA A 490 -26.90 -27.57 -19.26
C ALA A 490 -27.72 -27.23 -20.52
N ALA A 491 -28.73 -28.05 -20.84
CA ALA A 491 -29.61 -27.85 -21.98
C ALA A 491 -30.61 -26.69 -21.78
N ALA A 492 -30.99 -26.39 -20.53
CA ALA A 492 -31.97 -25.36 -20.20
C ALA A 492 -31.37 -23.95 -20.00
N MET A 493 -30.04 -23.84 -19.89
CA MET A 493 -29.35 -22.57 -19.67
C MET A 493 -29.35 -21.70 -20.93
N GLU A 494 -29.22 -20.39 -20.78
CA GLU A 494 -28.95 -19.46 -21.89
C GLU A 494 -27.43 -19.35 -22.16
N ASP A 495 -27.02 -18.85 -23.33
CA ASP A 495 -25.60 -18.74 -23.73
C ASP A 495 -24.74 -18.05 -22.66
N HIS A 496 -25.23 -16.93 -22.12
CA HIS A 496 -24.53 -16.16 -21.09
C HIS A 496 -24.34 -16.94 -19.78
N GLU A 497 -25.33 -17.74 -19.38
CA GLU A 497 -25.24 -18.58 -18.18
C GLU A 497 -24.24 -19.72 -18.38
N VAL A 498 -24.13 -20.25 -19.60
CA VAL A 498 -23.14 -21.29 -19.92
C VAL A 498 -21.72 -20.71 -19.87
N PHE A 499 -21.50 -19.50 -20.39
CA PHE A 499 -20.19 -18.84 -20.27
C PHE A 499 -19.80 -18.52 -18.83
N ASP A 500 -20.77 -18.24 -17.95
CA ASP A 500 -20.51 -18.04 -16.52
C ASP A 500 -19.92 -19.28 -15.81
N LEU A 501 -20.11 -20.48 -16.37
CA LEU A 501 -19.52 -21.73 -15.86
C LEU A 501 -17.99 -21.74 -15.94
N ILE A 502 -17.38 -20.93 -16.83
CA ILE A 502 -15.92 -20.81 -16.96
C ILE A 502 -15.29 -20.36 -15.64
N PHE A 503 -16.03 -19.60 -14.84
CA PHE A 503 -15.57 -19.06 -13.57
C PHE A 503 -15.81 -20.00 -12.37
N LEU A 504 -16.35 -21.21 -12.58
CA LEU A 504 -16.54 -22.15 -11.47
C LEU A 504 -15.20 -22.71 -10.99
N PRO A 505 -14.99 -22.83 -9.66
CA PRO A 505 -13.82 -23.50 -9.11
C PRO A 505 -13.65 -24.90 -9.69
N GLY A 506 -12.45 -25.22 -10.18
CA GLY A 506 -12.17 -26.54 -10.78
C GLY A 506 -12.62 -26.71 -12.24
N PHE A 507 -13.24 -25.70 -12.88
CA PHE A 507 -13.53 -25.73 -14.32
C PHE A 507 -12.22 -25.71 -15.14
N SER A 508 -11.31 -24.79 -14.80
CA SER A 508 -10.00 -24.68 -15.42
C SER A 508 -8.95 -25.49 -14.63
N THR A 509 -8.73 -26.73 -15.03
CA THR A 509 -7.64 -27.58 -14.52
C THR A 509 -6.47 -27.49 -15.49
N ALA A 510 -5.57 -26.53 -15.27
CA ALA A 510 -4.25 -26.59 -15.89
C ALA A 510 -3.27 -27.20 -14.89
N GLU A 511 -2.98 -28.49 -15.05
CA GLU A 511 -1.82 -29.18 -14.47
C GLU A 511 -0.53 -28.68 -15.15
N VAL A 512 -0.14 -27.42 -14.95
CA VAL A 512 1.25 -26.99 -15.07
C VAL A 512 1.46 -25.81 -14.13
N ILE A 513 2.09 -26.08 -12.97
CA ILE A 513 2.74 -25.04 -12.18
C ILE A 513 3.88 -24.52 -13.07
N THR A 514 3.74 -23.32 -13.62
CA THR A 514 4.85 -22.61 -14.28
C THR A 514 5.42 -21.59 -13.31
N ASP A 515 6.75 -21.60 -13.20
CA ASP A 515 7.61 -21.00 -12.16
C ASP A 515 7.59 -19.47 -11.99
N VAL A 516 6.52 -18.75 -12.37
CA VAL A 516 6.56 -17.28 -12.41
C VAL A 516 5.51 -16.57 -11.55
N SER A 517 4.53 -17.25 -10.92
CA SER A 517 3.57 -16.54 -10.04
C SER A 517 2.98 -17.29 -8.85
N GLY A 518 3.46 -18.49 -8.50
CA GLY A 518 3.18 -19.13 -7.20
C GLY A 518 1.72 -19.50 -6.86
N ARG A 519 0.73 -19.22 -7.71
CA ARG A 519 -0.65 -19.73 -7.57
C ARG A 519 -1.13 -20.17 -8.95
N GLY A 520 -1.66 -21.38 -9.07
CA GLY A 520 -2.36 -21.80 -10.28
C GLY A 520 -3.62 -20.97 -10.43
N VAL A 521 -3.59 -19.93 -11.27
CA VAL A 521 -4.67 -18.95 -11.36
C VAL A 521 -5.62 -19.32 -12.51
N GLY A 522 -6.80 -19.82 -12.16
CA GLY A 522 -7.91 -20.01 -13.10
C GLY A 522 -8.75 -18.74 -13.28
N MET A 523 -9.79 -18.84 -14.11
CA MET A 523 -10.77 -17.75 -14.27
C MET A 523 -11.61 -17.53 -13.01
N ASP A 524 -11.70 -18.52 -12.13
CA ASP A 524 -12.30 -18.41 -10.79
C ASP A 524 -11.66 -17.31 -9.94
N VAL A 525 -10.33 -17.18 -9.96
CA VAL A 525 -9.63 -16.11 -9.24
C VAL A 525 -9.95 -14.73 -9.82
N VAL A 526 -10.03 -14.62 -11.15
CA VAL A 526 -10.42 -13.36 -11.80
C VAL A 526 -11.84 -12.95 -11.38
N LYS A 527 -12.76 -13.91 -11.27
CA LYS A 527 -14.12 -13.62 -10.77
C LYS A 527 -14.12 -13.22 -9.30
N SER A 528 -13.37 -13.90 -8.42
CA SER A 528 -13.28 -13.51 -7.01
C SER A 528 -12.68 -12.12 -6.83
N ASP A 529 -11.64 -11.80 -7.61
CA ASP A 529 -10.95 -10.51 -7.58
C ASP A 529 -11.90 -9.39 -8.02
N ILE A 530 -12.65 -9.59 -9.11
CA ILE A 530 -13.65 -8.60 -9.57
C ILE A 530 -14.80 -8.45 -8.57
N ILE A 531 -15.29 -9.55 -7.98
CA ILE A 531 -16.34 -9.51 -6.94
C ILE A 531 -15.86 -8.77 -5.70
N SER A 532 -14.58 -8.92 -5.32
CA SER A 532 -13.99 -8.22 -4.16
C SER A 532 -14.02 -6.69 -4.32
N LEU A 533 -14.05 -6.20 -5.58
CA LEU A 533 -14.21 -4.79 -5.91
C LEU A 533 -15.68 -4.37 -6.04
N ASN A 534 -16.64 -5.20 -5.61
CA ASN A 534 -18.08 -5.04 -5.90
C ASN A 534 -18.39 -4.94 -7.39
N GLY A 535 -17.51 -5.48 -8.24
CA GLY A 535 -17.65 -5.47 -9.69
C GLY A 535 -18.44 -6.66 -10.22
N LYS A 536 -18.74 -6.61 -11.52
CA LYS A 536 -19.36 -7.68 -12.30
C LYS A 536 -18.51 -7.96 -13.52
N VAL A 537 -18.48 -9.22 -13.95
CA VAL A 537 -17.84 -9.64 -15.19
C VAL A 537 -18.88 -10.31 -16.07
N LYS A 538 -18.85 -10.03 -17.36
CA LYS A 538 -19.69 -10.65 -18.39
C LYS A 538 -18.83 -11.10 -19.56
N ILE A 539 -19.22 -12.20 -20.19
CA ILE A 539 -18.57 -12.74 -21.38
C ILE A 539 -19.60 -12.76 -22.51
N GLU A 540 -19.23 -12.20 -23.64
CA GLU A 540 -19.95 -12.23 -24.90
C GLU A 540 -19.02 -12.88 -25.93
N SER A 541 -19.44 -13.95 -26.60
CA SER A 541 -18.57 -14.60 -27.59
C SER A 541 -19.37 -15.28 -28.68
N GLU A 542 -18.83 -15.26 -29.89
CA GLU A 542 -19.44 -15.89 -31.06
C GLU A 542 -18.36 -16.69 -31.81
N VAL A 543 -18.66 -17.96 -32.10
CA VAL A 543 -17.71 -18.88 -32.74
C VAL A 543 -17.30 -18.33 -34.11
N GLY A 544 -16.00 -18.23 -34.32
CA GLY A 544 -15.40 -17.69 -35.55
C GLY A 544 -15.30 -16.17 -35.62
N LYS A 545 -15.93 -15.39 -34.73
CA LYS A 545 -15.78 -13.92 -34.69
C LYS A 545 -14.92 -13.41 -33.53
N GLY A 546 -14.85 -14.17 -32.43
CA GLY A 546 -14.00 -13.83 -31.29
C GLY A 546 -14.76 -13.77 -29.97
N SER A 547 -14.15 -13.13 -28.97
CA SER A 547 -14.70 -13.02 -27.62
C SER A 547 -14.53 -11.61 -27.08
N LYS A 548 -15.50 -11.16 -26.29
CA LYS A 548 -15.52 -9.89 -25.58
C LYS A 548 -15.82 -10.15 -24.11
N ILE A 549 -14.96 -9.66 -23.24
CA ILE A 549 -15.12 -9.73 -21.79
C ILE A 549 -15.33 -8.30 -21.30
N VAL A 550 -16.41 -8.07 -20.56
CA VAL A 550 -16.77 -6.76 -20.02
C VAL A 550 -16.71 -6.83 -18.51
N ILE A 551 -15.84 -6.02 -17.92
CA ILE A 551 -15.73 -5.83 -16.47
C ILE A 551 -16.38 -4.49 -16.12
N GLU A 552 -17.31 -4.53 -15.19
CA GLU A 552 -18.04 -3.38 -14.67
C GLU A 552 -17.70 -3.22 -13.19
N ILE A 553 -17.01 -2.13 -12.82
CA ILE A 553 -16.63 -1.86 -11.44
C ILE A 553 -17.30 -0.56 -10.98
N PRO A 554 -18.07 -0.55 -9.88
CA PRO A 554 -18.60 0.69 -9.33
C PRO A 554 -17.43 1.53 -8.81
N VAL A 555 -17.50 2.86 -8.97
CA VAL A 555 -16.50 3.74 -8.35
C VAL A 555 -16.56 3.55 -6.83
N PRO A 556 -15.49 3.11 -6.17
CA PRO A 556 -15.55 2.77 -4.75
C PRO A 556 -15.83 4.03 -3.93
N LYS A 557 -17.01 4.12 -3.34
CA LYS A 557 -17.26 5.04 -2.23
C LYS A 557 -16.60 4.42 -1.00
N THR A 558 -15.44 4.92 -0.61
CA THR A 558 -14.64 4.44 0.54
C THR A 558 -15.39 4.48 1.88
N VAL A 559 -16.53 5.17 1.93
CA VAL A 559 -17.43 5.21 3.07
C VAL A 559 -18.75 4.57 2.63
N MET A 560 -19.05 3.39 3.16
CA MET A 560 -20.33 2.73 2.93
C MET A 560 -21.37 3.42 3.83
N VAL A 561 -22.11 4.37 3.25
CA VAL A 561 -23.16 5.11 3.96
C VAL A 561 -24.50 4.51 3.59
N GLU A 562 -25.21 3.97 4.58
CA GLU A 562 -26.55 3.43 4.39
C GLU A 562 -27.56 4.10 5.33
N LYS A 563 -28.74 4.41 4.79
CA LYS A 563 -29.87 4.84 5.62
C LYS A 563 -30.29 3.69 6.51
N SER A 564 -30.19 3.89 7.82
CA SER A 564 -30.45 2.87 8.81
C SER A 564 -31.43 3.35 9.87
N ILE A 565 -32.26 2.43 10.36
CA ILE A 565 -33.08 2.63 11.55
C ILE A 565 -32.25 2.22 12.76
N ILE A 566 -32.05 3.12 13.70
CA ILE A 566 -31.31 2.86 14.94
C ILE A 566 -32.29 2.39 16.00
N ALA A 567 -32.04 1.21 16.56
CA ALA A 567 -32.78 0.67 17.68
C ALA A 567 -31.84 0.33 18.85
N GLN A 568 -32.41 0.24 20.04
CA GLN A 568 -31.71 -0.13 21.26
C GLN A 568 -32.22 -1.48 21.75
N SER A 569 -31.30 -2.36 22.18
CA SER A 569 -31.60 -3.55 22.97
C SER A 569 -30.60 -3.63 24.12
N GLY A 570 -31.09 -3.52 25.35
CA GLY A 570 -30.26 -3.36 26.54
C GLY A 570 -29.31 -2.15 26.45
N SER A 571 -28.02 -2.39 26.65
CA SER A 571 -26.95 -1.39 26.52
C SER A 571 -26.41 -1.25 25.10
N VAL A 572 -26.93 -2.00 24.13
CA VAL A 572 -26.37 -2.08 22.77
C VAL A 572 -27.26 -1.36 21.77
N TYR A 573 -26.62 -0.63 20.85
CA TYR A 573 -27.28 -0.02 19.71
C TYR A 573 -27.14 -0.89 18.47
N MET A 574 -28.20 -0.93 17.66
CA MET A 574 -28.26 -1.69 16.43
C MET A 574 -28.77 -0.82 15.29
N ALA A 575 -28.12 -0.93 14.14
CA ALA A 575 -28.49 -0.23 12.91
C ALA A 575 -29.06 -1.24 11.92
N PHE A 576 -30.31 -1.00 11.49
CA PHE A 576 -31.01 -1.83 10.52
C PHE A 576 -31.04 -1.10 9.17
N PRO A 577 -30.39 -1.64 8.11
CA PRO A 577 -30.47 -1.06 6.77
C PRO A 577 -31.92 -0.89 6.33
N GLN A 578 -32.34 0.34 6.06
CA GLN A 578 -33.74 0.67 5.78
C GLN A 578 -34.27 -0.09 4.56
N VAL A 579 -33.40 -0.33 3.57
CA VAL A 579 -33.73 -1.10 2.35
C VAL A 579 -34.18 -2.53 2.65
N ASN A 580 -33.80 -3.07 3.81
CA ASN A 580 -34.17 -4.41 4.28
C ASN A 580 -35.24 -4.41 5.38
N VAL A 581 -35.76 -3.24 5.78
CA VAL A 581 -36.84 -3.16 6.77
C VAL A 581 -38.18 -3.07 6.05
N ALA A 582 -39.01 -4.10 6.21
CA ALA A 582 -40.36 -4.13 5.68
C ALA A 582 -41.31 -3.24 6.49
N GLN A 583 -41.23 -3.31 7.83
CA GLN A 583 -42.06 -2.53 8.74
C GLN A 583 -41.49 -2.54 10.16
N VAL A 584 -41.78 -1.50 10.94
CA VAL A 584 -41.58 -1.48 12.39
C VAL A 584 -42.95 -1.59 13.06
N LEU A 585 -43.09 -2.52 14.00
CA LEU A 585 -44.32 -2.78 14.74
C LEU A 585 -44.11 -2.58 16.23
N SER A 586 -45.16 -2.17 16.94
CA SER A 586 -45.18 -2.19 18.39
C SER A 586 -45.57 -3.59 18.87
N GLY A 587 -44.94 -4.09 19.93
CA GLY A 587 -45.12 -5.47 20.38
C GLY A 587 -46.50 -5.77 20.98
N ASP A 588 -47.21 -4.74 21.49
CA ASP A 588 -48.61 -4.82 21.93
C ASP A 588 -49.60 -5.16 20.80
N MET A 589 -49.22 -4.90 19.54
CA MET A 589 -50.04 -5.22 18.37
C MET A 589 -49.85 -6.66 17.87
N ILE A 590 -49.00 -7.46 18.54
CA ILE A 590 -48.58 -8.76 18.03
C ILE A 590 -49.17 -9.91 18.87
N SER A 591 -49.93 -10.77 18.19
CA SER A 591 -50.38 -12.04 18.76
C SER A 591 -49.26 -13.07 18.69
N LYS A 592 -48.86 -13.56 19.86
CA LYS A 592 -47.82 -14.59 20.02
C LYS A 592 -48.35 -15.94 19.55
N ILE A 593 -47.70 -16.56 18.58
CA ILE A 593 -47.97 -17.93 18.15
C ILE A 593 -46.75 -18.79 18.50
N ASP A 594 -46.97 -19.89 19.21
CA ASP A 594 -45.93 -20.83 19.62
C ASP A 594 -45.81 -21.96 18.59
N PHE A 595 -44.63 -22.13 18.00
CA PHE A 595 -44.33 -23.17 17.01
C PHE A 595 -43.04 -23.89 17.39
N SER A 596 -43.14 -25.11 17.94
CA SER A 596 -42.02 -26.06 18.06
C SER A 596 -40.69 -25.45 18.51
N GLY A 597 -40.71 -24.55 19.50
CA GLY A 597 -39.51 -23.90 20.06
C GLY A 597 -39.17 -22.52 19.50
N ALA A 598 -39.96 -21.97 18.56
CA ALA A 598 -39.83 -20.61 18.04
C ALA A 598 -41.15 -19.83 18.18
N TYR A 599 -41.05 -18.55 18.55
CA TYR A 599 -42.21 -17.66 18.56
C TYR A 599 -42.37 -17.00 17.20
N GLY A 600 -43.62 -16.75 16.80
CA GLY A 600 -43.91 -16.00 15.58
C GLY A 600 -45.17 -15.16 15.72
N PHE A 601 -45.42 -14.33 14.71
CA PHE A 601 -46.62 -13.52 14.60
C PHE A 601 -47.15 -13.51 13.18
N GLN A 602 -48.44 -13.19 13.04
CA GLN A 602 -49.08 -13.09 11.74
C GLN A 602 -48.87 -11.70 11.13
N PHE A 603 -48.27 -11.66 9.94
CA PHE A 603 -48.04 -10.43 9.18
C PHE A 603 -48.37 -10.67 7.70
N LYS A 604 -49.31 -9.89 7.16
CA LYS A 604 -49.76 -9.99 5.75
C LYS A 604 -50.05 -11.44 5.32
N GLU A 605 -50.83 -12.14 6.14
CA GLU A 605 -51.23 -13.56 5.94
C GLU A 605 -50.08 -14.59 6.00
N LYS A 606 -48.86 -14.17 6.33
CA LYS A 606 -47.70 -15.06 6.56
C LYS A 606 -47.35 -15.11 8.04
N THR A 607 -46.85 -16.26 8.49
CA THR A 607 -46.29 -16.40 9.84
C THR A 607 -44.82 -15.99 9.78
N ILE A 608 -44.45 -14.96 10.53
CA ILE A 608 -43.09 -14.45 10.62
C ILE A 608 -42.46 -14.92 11.94
N PRO A 609 -41.28 -15.56 11.92
CA PRO A 609 -40.56 -15.90 13.14
C PRO A 609 -40.04 -14.65 13.86
N LEU A 610 -40.17 -14.63 15.18
CA LEU A 610 -39.65 -13.62 16.08
C LEU A 610 -38.34 -14.10 16.70
N VAL A 611 -37.33 -13.23 16.68
CA VAL A 611 -36.02 -13.51 17.24
C VAL A 611 -35.58 -12.37 18.14
N ASN A 612 -35.06 -12.74 19.31
CA ASN A 612 -34.28 -11.83 20.13
C ASN A 612 -32.82 -11.96 19.71
N ILE A 613 -32.24 -10.86 19.24
CA ILE A 613 -30.86 -10.85 18.78
C ILE A 613 -29.84 -11.04 19.91
N GLN A 614 -30.20 -10.76 21.17
CA GLN A 614 -29.35 -11.07 22.32
C GLN A 614 -29.24 -12.59 22.53
N GLU A 615 -30.36 -13.31 22.40
CA GLU A 615 -30.40 -14.79 22.44
C GLU A 615 -29.72 -15.42 21.20
N PHE A 616 -29.62 -14.69 20.10
CA PHE A 616 -28.95 -15.14 18.87
C PHE A 616 -27.43 -15.37 19.07
N TYR A 617 -26.81 -14.69 20.07
CA TYR A 617 -25.36 -14.76 20.35
C TYR A 617 -25.00 -15.35 21.72
N GLU A 618 -25.88 -15.27 22.73
CA GLU A 618 -25.67 -15.94 24.00
C GLU A 618 -26.01 -17.44 23.87
N GLN A 619 -25.00 -18.29 23.59
CA GLN A 619 -25.16 -19.74 23.67
C GLN A 619 -25.56 -20.14 25.10
N GLY A 620 -26.85 -20.41 25.35
CA GLY A 620 -27.28 -21.10 26.57
C GLY A 620 -28.59 -20.67 27.23
N SER A 621 -29.30 -19.66 26.74
CA SER A 621 -30.50 -19.15 27.44
C SER A 621 -31.74 -19.18 26.55
N SER A 622 -32.32 -20.36 26.36
CA SER A 622 -33.64 -20.53 25.74
C SER A 622 -34.75 -20.14 26.74
N GLN A 623 -34.87 -18.85 27.09
CA GLN A 623 -35.99 -18.36 27.88
C GLN A 623 -36.47 -16.98 27.39
N LEU A 624 -37.20 -16.97 26.28
CA LEU A 624 -38.21 -15.95 25.94
C LEU A 624 -39.37 -15.84 26.97
N GLN A 625 -39.19 -16.37 28.19
CA GLN A 625 -40.18 -16.39 29.27
C GLN A 625 -40.23 -15.08 30.08
N SER A 626 -39.33 -14.12 29.84
CA SER A 626 -39.20 -12.90 30.67
C SER A 626 -39.27 -11.57 29.91
N PHE A 627 -39.79 -11.52 28.68
CA PHE A 627 -39.97 -10.27 27.94
C PHE A 627 -41.44 -9.84 27.89
N ASP A 628 -41.68 -8.62 28.38
CA ASP A 628 -42.95 -7.92 28.28
C ASP A 628 -43.08 -7.33 26.86
N LEU A 629 -43.61 -8.14 25.93
CA LEU A 629 -43.77 -7.77 24.51
C LEU A 629 -44.52 -6.43 24.34
N ASP A 630 -45.41 -6.09 25.29
CA ASP A 630 -46.17 -4.84 25.27
C ASP A 630 -45.29 -3.58 25.38
N LYS A 631 -44.02 -3.72 25.79
CA LYS A 631 -43.05 -2.62 25.92
C LYS A 631 -41.94 -2.63 24.89
N CYS A 632 -41.93 -3.59 23.96
CA CYS A 632 -40.89 -3.73 22.95
C CYS A 632 -41.37 -3.26 21.58
N SER A 633 -40.41 -2.96 20.71
CA SER A 633 -40.64 -2.76 19.27
C SER A 633 -40.12 -3.96 18.49
N ILE A 634 -40.70 -4.22 17.32
CA ILE A 634 -40.32 -5.33 16.44
C ILE A 634 -39.96 -4.76 15.07
N VAL A 635 -38.71 -4.96 14.65
CA VAL A 635 -38.21 -4.57 13.34
C VAL A 635 -38.36 -5.78 12.41
N VAL A 636 -39.26 -5.70 11.44
CA VAL A 636 -39.49 -6.75 10.45
C VAL A 636 -38.50 -6.57 9.32
N THR A 637 -37.47 -7.42 9.27
CA THR A 637 -36.49 -7.44 8.19
C THR A 637 -36.85 -8.48 7.13
N PHE A 638 -36.39 -8.26 5.91
CA PHE A 638 -36.59 -9.21 4.82
C PHE A 638 -35.32 -9.38 3.97
N TYR A 639 -35.16 -10.60 3.48
CA TYR A 639 -34.14 -10.93 2.49
C TYR A 639 -34.72 -11.93 1.49
N LYS A 640 -34.60 -11.62 0.19
CA LYS A 640 -35.27 -12.35 -0.91
C LYS A 640 -36.78 -12.47 -0.68
N ASN A 641 -37.27 -13.65 -0.29
CA ASN A 641 -38.70 -13.92 -0.09
C ASN A 641 -39.03 -14.36 1.36
N HIS A 642 -38.08 -14.18 2.28
CA HIS A 642 -38.19 -14.57 3.68
C HIS A 642 -38.22 -13.33 4.57
N PHE A 643 -39.04 -13.38 5.61
CA PHE A 643 -39.20 -12.31 6.60
C PHE A 643 -38.83 -12.83 7.98
N VAL A 644 -38.25 -11.95 8.80
CA VAL A 644 -37.91 -12.21 10.21
C VAL A 644 -38.27 -10.96 11.02
N GLY A 645 -38.88 -11.14 12.18
CA GLY A 645 -39.10 -10.06 13.14
C GLY A 645 -38.02 -10.07 14.21
N ILE A 646 -37.30 -8.97 14.38
CA ILE A 646 -36.25 -8.82 15.39
C ILE A 646 -36.81 -7.96 16.53
N ILE A 647 -36.80 -8.49 17.74
CA ILE A 647 -37.27 -7.80 18.94
C ILE A 647 -36.20 -6.82 19.41
N VAL A 648 -36.60 -5.58 19.67
CA VAL A 648 -35.76 -4.50 20.21
C VAL A 648 -36.53 -3.74 21.29
N ASP A 649 -35.86 -3.12 22.25
CA ASP A 649 -36.54 -2.40 23.33
C ASP A 649 -37.27 -1.17 22.79
N ARG A 650 -36.55 -0.36 21.99
CA ARG A 650 -37.11 0.87 21.41
C ARG A 650 -36.39 1.30 20.15
N ILE A 651 -37.12 1.97 19.26
CA ILE A 651 -36.54 2.70 18.13
C ILE A 651 -36.09 4.08 18.61
N LYS A 652 -34.89 4.50 18.20
CA LYS A 652 -34.31 5.80 18.56
C LYS A 652 -34.59 6.82 17.48
N GLU A 653 -34.01 6.61 16.31
CA GLU A 653 -34.02 7.55 15.20
C GLU A 653 -33.67 6.86 13.88
N GLN A 654 -33.70 7.63 12.81
CA GLN A 654 -33.25 7.22 11.49
C GLN A 654 -32.09 8.13 11.07
N LEU A 655 -30.97 7.55 10.68
CA LEU A 655 -29.79 8.31 10.26
C LEU A 655 -29.04 7.61 9.13
N GLU A 656 -28.16 8.36 8.46
CA GLU A 656 -27.21 7.83 7.51
C GLU A 656 -26.00 7.27 8.28
N ALA A 657 -25.96 5.95 8.41
CA ALA A 657 -24.96 5.24 9.18
C ALA A 657 -23.74 4.95 8.30
N VAL A 658 -22.56 5.36 8.76
CA VAL A 658 -21.28 5.00 8.15
C VAL A 658 -20.88 3.62 8.63
N ILE A 659 -20.89 2.63 7.75
CA ILE A 659 -20.53 1.25 8.07
C ILE A 659 -19.02 1.10 8.04
N ARG A 660 -18.44 0.65 9.15
CA ARG A 660 -17.05 0.21 9.26
C ARG A 660 -17.02 -1.30 9.45
N PRO A 661 -16.39 -2.06 8.54
CA PRO A 661 -16.24 -3.50 8.73
C PRO A 661 -15.43 -3.77 10.01
N PHE A 662 -15.62 -4.95 10.61
CA PHE A 662 -14.79 -5.40 11.72
C PHE A 662 -13.33 -5.53 11.23
N SER A 663 -12.36 -5.27 12.12
CA SER A 663 -10.94 -5.39 11.78
C SER A 663 -10.56 -6.85 11.51
N ASP A 664 -9.46 -7.06 10.77
CA ASP A 664 -8.94 -8.39 10.44
C ASP A 664 -8.65 -9.27 11.68
N VAL A 665 -8.45 -8.63 12.83
CA VAL A 665 -8.25 -9.30 14.13
C VAL A 665 -9.54 -9.93 14.66
N ILE A 666 -10.68 -9.30 14.42
CA ILE A 666 -12.01 -9.75 14.88
C ILE A 666 -12.65 -10.69 13.85
N GLY A 667 -12.36 -10.49 12.56
CA GLY A 667 -12.97 -11.24 11.46
C GLY A 667 -14.45 -10.89 11.26
N GLN A 668 -15.11 -11.57 10.32
CA GLN A 668 -16.53 -11.37 10.06
C GLN A 668 -17.37 -12.05 11.15
N ILE A 669 -18.28 -11.28 11.77
CA ILE A 669 -19.21 -11.80 12.78
C ILE A 669 -20.55 -12.11 12.10
N ASP A 670 -20.96 -13.38 12.12
CA ASP A 670 -22.24 -13.83 11.56
C ASP A 670 -23.40 -12.97 12.07
N GLY A 671 -24.21 -12.42 11.18
CA GLY A 671 -25.37 -11.58 11.50
C GLY A 671 -25.11 -10.07 11.61
N PHE A 672 -23.85 -9.64 11.45
CA PHE A 672 -23.49 -8.22 11.40
C PHE A 672 -22.61 -7.88 10.18
N GLN A 673 -22.89 -6.75 9.53
CA GLN A 673 -22.05 -6.20 8.45
C GLN A 673 -20.83 -5.45 8.99
N GLY A 674 -20.93 -4.91 10.21
CA GLY A 674 -19.90 -4.08 10.81
C GLY A 674 -20.44 -3.23 11.96
N THR A 675 -19.78 -2.10 12.20
CA THR A 675 -20.14 -1.12 13.23
C THR A 675 -20.32 0.27 12.61
N SER A 676 -21.13 1.10 13.26
CA SER A 676 -21.28 2.50 12.92
C SER A 676 -21.18 3.36 14.19
N LEU A 677 -20.64 4.56 14.06
CA LEU A 677 -20.61 5.52 15.15
C LEU A 677 -21.89 6.33 15.12
N ILE A 678 -22.60 6.38 16.24
CA ILE A 678 -23.77 7.24 16.43
C ILE A 678 -23.37 8.53 17.15
N GLY A 679 -24.18 9.58 16.98
CA GLY A 679 -23.82 10.96 17.35
C GLY A 679 -23.53 11.21 18.84
N ASP A 680 -23.92 10.30 19.73
CA ASP A 680 -23.66 10.34 21.18
C ASP A 680 -22.35 9.62 21.61
N ALA A 681 -21.47 9.32 20.65
CA ALA A 681 -20.27 8.50 20.82
C ALA A 681 -20.55 7.02 21.15
N GLY A 682 -21.79 6.55 21.00
CA GLY A 682 -22.12 5.13 21.02
C GLY A 682 -21.69 4.41 19.74
N VAL A 683 -21.51 3.09 19.85
CA VAL A 683 -21.28 2.20 18.70
C VAL A 683 -22.57 1.44 18.42
N ALA A 684 -23.06 1.52 17.18
CA ALA A 684 -24.17 0.72 16.70
C ALA A 684 -23.67 -0.43 15.83
N TYR A 685 -24.13 -1.64 16.10
CA TYR A 685 -23.83 -2.80 15.26
C TYR A 685 -24.78 -2.83 14.06
N VAL A 686 -24.22 -2.89 12.85
CA VAL A 686 -25.00 -2.89 11.61
C VAL A 686 -25.42 -4.32 11.32
N ILE A 687 -26.73 -4.56 11.30
CA ILE A 687 -27.31 -5.88 11.09
C ILE A 687 -27.08 -6.34 9.66
N ASP A 688 -26.69 -7.60 9.47
CA ASP A 688 -26.72 -8.27 8.17
C ASP A 688 -28.02 -9.09 8.03
N PRO A 689 -29.02 -8.60 7.27
CA PRO A 689 -30.30 -9.28 7.12
C PRO A 689 -30.16 -10.64 6.44
N GLN A 690 -29.17 -10.82 5.55
CA GLN A 690 -28.96 -12.09 4.87
C GLN A 690 -28.56 -13.18 5.88
N SER A 691 -27.48 -12.94 6.63
CA SER A 691 -26.95 -13.89 7.60
C SER A 691 -27.98 -14.23 8.69
N VAL A 692 -28.72 -13.24 9.19
CA VAL A 692 -29.76 -13.46 10.20
C VAL A 692 -30.87 -14.36 9.66
N VAL A 693 -31.39 -14.06 8.46
CA VAL A 693 -32.45 -14.85 7.83
C VAL A 693 -31.99 -16.28 7.52
N GLU A 694 -30.81 -16.45 6.90
CA GLU A 694 -30.30 -17.78 6.52
C GLU A 694 -30.08 -18.68 7.73
N ARG A 695 -29.57 -18.14 8.84
CA ARG A 695 -29.34 -18.92 10.07
C ARG A 695 -30.63 -19.37 10.74
N ILE A 696 -31.63 -18.51 10.82
CA ILE A 696 -32.94 -18.85 11.41
C ILE A 696 -33.63 -19.95 10.60
N TYR A 697 -33.60 -19.84 9.27
CA TYR A 697 -34.19 -20.85 8.38
C TYR A 697 -33.44 -22.19 8.40
N ASN A 698 -32.11 -22.17 8.58
CA ASN A 698 -31.34 -23.40 8.74
C ASN A 698 -31.59 -24.10 10.08
N GLN A 699 -31.79 -23.34 11.17
CA GLN A 699 -32.17 -23.90 12.48
C GLN A 699 -33.58 -24.51 12.46
N THR A 700 -34.55 -23.87 11.81
CA THR A 700 -35.92 -24.40 11.68
C THR A 700 -36.04 -25.59 10.72
N LYS A 701 -35.05 -25.86 9.86
CA LYS A 701 -34.98 -27.10 9.06
C LYS A 701 -34.30 -28.27 9.79
N ALA A 702 -33.48 -27.98 10.80
CA ALA A 702 -32.71 -28.97 11.54
C ALA A 702 -33.44 -29.49 12.80
N ALA A 703 -34.43 -28.73 13.30
CA ALA A 703 -35.42 -29.15 14.28
C ALA A 703 -36.63 -29.77 13.58
#